data_AF-A0A917S3A0-F1
#
_entry.id   AF-A0A917S3A0-F1
#
_cell.length_a   1.000
_cell.length_b   1.000
_cell.length_c   1.000
_cell.angle_alpha   90.00
_cell.angle_beta   90.00
_cell.angle_gamma   90.00
#
_symmetry.space_group_name_H-M   'P 1'
#
loop_
_entity.id
_entity.type
_entity.pdbx_description
1 polymer ?
#
loop_
_entity_poly.entity_id
_entity_poly.type
_entity_poly.pdbx_seq_one_letter_code
_entity_poly.pdbx_strand_id
1 'polypeptide(L)'
;MWRRAHPALRATTKRVRSYRQDSKQLDLVSIIIPIYNVEEYVGECLTSIVGQSYRKLEIIVVDDGSTDGSARIARGYARWDPRIRIIRQANRGLGGARNAGIAIARGRYLCFADSDDILPPNSIELMVRSLQRSGSDFAVGAPWRIANGRKWLPGWAKEVHAEDRFGIRLDDFPDILKDVFAWNKLFDAEFFRGAVSGFPEGIRYEDQEPTAKAYVSGRFDVLSAPVYYWRDREDGTSITQQKADPRDLHDRLLVKHRVSEVISAGASHESHDAWLAKALGFDLRPYFEEVPRTDREYFDQLRAGAIALAERATEHTWERVPIIDRIPSLAVLANRPDDVTAAVTLRAEYGWFFPTEVRDGKTVVQRSYLGQIGLYLTDGQLRVGDVDLRVVAKVTSLWWSGTRLRIEGHGYITNVPFDPDNSRIELDLVSADRRRIPLVVDARPDPILATETNDAWNDHSLAGFSVTIDPSELPLEARDPWHLELTVTTQGLSRSTIVREFDPRGIAGTKPVAPEVAAVRWMATFEEANRLTLRRSINPGSPAVSIAADGAGLSIEVDDADATHLTLTCKSLRKTLEVSGRRQTTTPGRIVFRVVLPEVTGTTAQGTEHVWSLELRAGAGTTRRIVYPGGIDDLHEAVPEHWRVRPSLTRAGTLRLIQNRWWAVADGVKIEDESITVTGRICAPGAKALWGRLVGGNDVIDADEVHFHASRERFTVRFPLSEGGRAPSTRYGFSARLSVVLDGRHQERWLKVSNDLQHSFPMNAMATLRGVTFTRTRSAGALWVRFRPPYLLDERGRFAQRQLHEHFQRLTSAGGGLTVRPRNTVLLESFNGRYVSDSVLAIYHELRERYPALEYLWSVADLETAIPDGSSPVLIHSRAYMDALHNARYLINNNNFPFYYRKRPDQTYLQTWHGTPLKRIGNDVPGANLSLSYRQLMKREAGYWDVLLAQNDFAAKVLPAAFGYEGRVLNVGYPRNDLLVGDDTETHRERARKALGIAEGQVALLYAPTWRDNVSVSSGYAMVSYLDTRSARIALGEGSVILLRGHANTAHDRAAEESGVINVTDHPDVNDLILASDVLVTDYSSIMFDYCVTGKPIVLLTPDLDRYRDVTRGFYLDLPDIAPGPICRDTPALNKALADLDKMRARYARQYAQFVTEFAPHDDGEAAQRVVDAVFPTEGSADHADVQRRGAAPSHG
;
A
#
# COMPACT_ATOMS: atom_id res chain seq x y z
N MET A 1 -23.29 -39.98 -0.96
CA MET A 1 -22.57 -39.50 -2.17
C MET A 1 -21.14 -38.97 -1.89
N TRP A 2 -20.46 -39.39 -0.79
CA TRP A 2 -19.14 -38.90 -0.35
C TRP A 2 -17.96 -39.82 -0.75
N ARG A 3 -17.80 -40.10 -2.06
CA ARG A 3 -16.70 -40.94 -2.61
C ARG A 3 -15.89 -40.24 -3.72
N ARG A 4 -15.72 -38.92 -3.66
CA ARG A 4 -14.77 -38.19 -4.52
C ARG A 4 -13.62 -37.64 -3.68
N ALA A 5 -12.39 -37.97 -4.07
CA ALA A 5 -11.16 -37.54 -3.42
C ALA A 5 -11.12 -36.02 -3.19
N HIS A 6 -10.63 -35.59 -2.03
CA HIS A 6 -10.47 -34.17 -1.67
C HIS A 6 -9.62 -33.45 -2.73
N PRO A 7 -10.05 -32.28 -3.25
CA PRO A 7 -9.38 -31.55 -4.34
C PRO A 7 -7.88 -31.31 -4.13
N ALA A 8 -7.45 -31.16 -2.88
CA ALA A 8 -6.06 -30.92 -2.49
C ALA A 8 -5.07 -31.99 -2.96
N LEU A 9 -5.50 -33.25 -3.14
CA LEU A 9 -4.62 -34.37 -3.51
C LEU A 9 -4.27 -34.42 -5.00
N ARG A 10 -5.04 -33.75 -5.88
CA ARG A 10 -4.77 -33.73 -7.33
C ARG A 10 -3.62 -32.79 -7.72
N ALA A 11 -3.32 -31.78 -6.91
CA ALA A 11 -2.25 -30.82 -7.20
C ALA A 11 -0.85 -31.33 -6.81
N THR A 12 -0.75 -32.13 -5.76
CA THR A 12 0.53 -32.56 -5.18
C THR A 12 1.19 -33.71 -5.96
N THR A 13 0.41 -34.52 -6.70
CA THR A 13 0.91 -35.72 -7.38
C THR A 13 1.74 -35.45 -8.65
N LYS A 14 1.73 -34.23 -9.20
CA LYS A 14 2.49 -33.88 -10.41
C LYS A 14 3.87 -33.22 -10.18
N ARG A 15 4.19 -32.74 -8.97
CA ARG A 15 5.44 -31.98 -8.71
C ARG A 15 6.50 -32.70 -7.86
N VAL A 16 6.27 -33.94 -7.43
CA VAL A 16 7.14 -34.63 -6.45
C VAL A 16 7.98 -35.77 -7.06
N ARG A 17 8.06 -35.89 -8.39
CA ARG A 17 8.77 -37.02 -9.04
C ARG A 17 10.31 -36.94 -9.06
N SER A 18 10.96 -35.91 -8.51
CA SER A 18 12.42 -35.73 -8.65
C SER A 18 13.26 -35.89 -7.38
N TYR A 19 12.71 -36.30 -6.23
CA TYR A 19 13.54 -36.44 -5.02
C TYR A 19 13.21 -37.75 -4.29
N ARG A 20 13.86 -38.84 -4.72
CA ARG A 20 14.07 -40.04 -3.90
C ARG A 20 15.45 -39.91 -3.26
N GLN A 21 15.50 -39.62 -1.97
CA GLN A 21 16.67 -39.87 -1.13
C GLN A 21 16.31 -40.80 0.02
N ASP A 22 17.30 -41.59 0.43
CA ASP A 22 17.22 -42.78 1.26
C ASP A 22 16.41 -42.63 2.56
N SER A 23 15.41 -43.49 2.71
CA SER A 23 14.46 -43.53 3.82
C SER A 23 15.03 -44.08 5.15
N LYS A 24 16.35 -44.18 5.31
CA LYS A 24 16.97 -44.89 6.46
C LYS A 24 17.42 -44.01 7.63
N GLN A 25 17.32 -42.67 7.57
CA GLN A 25 17.81 -41.78 8.65
C GLN A 25 16.91 -40.57 8.99
N LEU A 26 15.62 -40.58 8.64
CA LEU A 26 14.72 -39.48 9.05
C LEU A 26 14.34 -39.62 10.53
N ASP A 27 14.40 -38.55 11.31
CA ASP A 27 13.93 -38.46 12.70
C ASP A 27 12.39 -38.23 12.73
N LEU A 28 11.70 -38.66 13.79
CA LEU A 28 10.26 -38.41 13.92
C LEU A 28 10.03 -36.99 14.44
N VAL A 29 9.15 -36.22 13.79
CA VAL A 29 8.69 -34.90 14.25
C VAL A 29 7.25 -34.99 14.74
N SER A 30 6.97 -34.52 15.96
CA SER A 30 5.62 -34.39 16.50
C SER A 30 5.14 -32.95 16.35
N ILE A 31 4.10 -32.75 15.55
CA ILE A 31 3.44 -31.45 15.34
C ILE A 31 2.19 -31.39 16.21
N ILE A 32 2.14 -30.44 17.13
CA ILE A 32 1.05 -30.27 18.11
C ILE A 32 0.18 -29.09 17.69
N ILE A 33 -1.11 -29.35 17.52
CA ILE A 33 -2.11 -28.41 16.98
C ILE A 33 -3.29 -28.29 17.95
N PRO A 34 -3.32 -27.25 18.80
CA PRO A 34 -4.47 -26.95 19.63
C PRO A 34 -5.62 -26.37 18.79
N ILE A 35 -6.84 -26.86 18.97
CA ILE A 35 -8.06 -26.36 18.32
C ILE A 35 -9.10 -25.97 19.36
N TYR A 36 -9.69 -24.77 19.22
CA TYR A 36 -10.83 -24.29 19.98
C TYR A 36 -11.62 -23.28 19.14
N ASN A 37 -12.83 -23.64 18.73
CA ASN A 37 -13.76 -22.77 17.98
C ASN A 37 -13.13 -22.06 16.76
N VAL A 38 -12.58 -22.85 15.83
CA VAL A 38 -11.75 -22.41 14.69
C VAL A 38 -12.17 -23.14 13.40
N GLU A 39 -13.47 -23.43 13.25
CA GLU A 39 -14.04 -24.20 12.12
C GLU A 39 -13.67 -23.62 10.75
N GLU A 40 -13.60 -22.29 10.65
CA GLU A 40 -13.31 -21.58 9.41
C GLU A 40 -11.89 -21.84 8.88
N TYR A 41 -10.91 -22.02 9.76
CA TYR A 41 -9.49 -22.02 9.39
C TYR A 41 -8.79 -23.38 9.52
N VAL A 42 -9.27 -24.25 10.41
CA VAL A 42 -8.60 -25.52 10.75
C VAL A 42 -8.36 -26.45 9.55
N GLY A 43 -9.24 -26.40 8.54
CA GLY A 43 -9.08 -27.19 7.31
C GLY A 43 -7.85 -26.79 6.50
N GLU A 44 -7.57 -25.49 6.39
CA GLU A 44 -6.38 -24.98 5.69
C GLU A 44 -5.10 -25.35 6.44
N CYS A 45 -5.10 -25.16 7.76
CA CYS A 45 -3.98 -25.53 8.65
C CYS A 45 -3.61 -27.01 8.48
N LEU A 46 -4.56 -27.92 8.66
CA LEU A 46 -4.34 -29.37 8.54
C LEU A 46 -3.90 -29.77 7.11
N THR A 47 -4.44 -29.13 6.08
CA THR A 47 -4.03 -29.38 4.69
C THR A 47 -2.56 -29.04 4.48
N SER A 48 -2.09 -27.92 5.04
CA SER A 48 -0.70 -27.46 4.92
C SER A 48 0.29 -28.40 5.62
N ILE A 49 -0.11 -28.95 6.76
CA ILE A 49 0.71 -29.84 7.59
C ILE A 49 0.77 -31.25 6.97
N VAL A 50 -0.37 -31.78 6.51
CA VAL A 50 -0.41 -33.06 5.78
C VAL A 50 0.42 -32.99 4.49
N GLY A 51 0.44 -31.81 3.84
CA GLY A 51 1.14 -31.51 2.60
C GLY A 51 2.65 -31.32 2.70
N GLN A 52 3.24 -31.34 3.91
CA GLN A 52 4.68 -31.14 4.09
C GLN A 52 5.55 -32.13 3.29
N SER A 53 6.70 -31.65 2.80
CA SER A 53 7.70 -32.46 2.10
C SER A 53 8.35 -33.50 3.02
N TYR A 54 8.54 -33.16 4.30
CA TYR A 54 9.01 -34.07 5.33
C TYR A 54 7.92 -35.10 5.69
N ARG A 55 8.21 -36.40 5.51
CA ARG A 55 7.18 -37.45 5.60
C ARG A 55 7.03 -38.10 6.97
N LYS A 56 8.10 -38.15 7.78
CA LYS A 56 8.12 -38.82 9.09
C LYS A 56 7.54 -37.91 10.17
N LEU A 57 6.23 -37.71 10.11
CA LEU A 57 5.46 -36.85 11.01
C LEU A 57 4.51 -37.66 11.87
N GLU A 58 4.37 -37.23 13.11
CA GLU A 58 3.24 -37.48 14.00
C GLU A 58 2.48 -36.14 14.15
N ILE A 59 1.17 -36.13 13.89
CA ILE A 59 0.34 -34.91 13.95
C ILE A 59 -0.65 -35.10 15.09
N ILE A 60 -0.52 -34.30 16.15
CA ILE A 60 -1.34 -34.38 17.36
C ILE A 60 -2.27 -33.18 17.40
N VAL A 61 -3.56 -33.42 17.17
CA VAL A 61 -4.60 -32.40 17.28
C VAL A 61 -5.24 -32.49 18.66
N VAL A 62 -5.20 -31.39 19.40
CA VAL A 62 -5.75 -31.28 20.76
C VAL A 62 -6.99 -30.42 20.71
N ASP A 63 -8.17 -31.04 20.78
CA ASP A 63 -9.45 -30.36 20.85
C ASP A 63 -9.73 -29.92 22.29
N ASP A 64 -9.57 -28.62 22.54
CA ASP A 64 -9.69 -28.00 23.87
C ASP A 64 -11.14 -27.65 24.22
N GLY A 65 -12.07 -28.55 23.88
CA GLY A 65 -13.48 -28.39 24.17
C GLY A 65 -14.27 -27.58 23.15
N SER A 66 -13.92 -27.64 21.86
CA SER A 66 -14.64 -26.91 20.80
C SER A 66 -16.14 -27.24 20.78
N THR A 67 -16.94 -26.20 20.51
CA THR A 67 -18.41 -26.22 20.40
C THR A 67 -18.93 -26.04 18.97
N ASP A 68 -18.04 -25.73 18.03
CA ASP A 68 -18.32 -25.59 16.60
C ASP A 68 -17.94 -26.86 15.80
N GLY A 69 -17.87 -26.78 14.47
CA GLY A 69 -17.48 -27.90 13.61
C GLY A 69 -15.99 -28.25 13.58
N SER A 70 -15.11 -27.59 14.36
CA SER A 70 -13.65 -27.81 14.34
C SER A 70 -13.29 -29.29 14.56
N ALA A 71 -13.86 -29.91 15.60
CA ALA A 71 -13.59 -31.30 15.95
C ALA A 71 -14.06 -32.28 14.86
N ARG A 72 -15.15 -31.95 14.17
CA ARG A 72 -15.68 -32.74 13.04
C ARG A 72 -14.73 -32.68 11.85
N ILE A 73 -14.17 -31.51 11.53
CA ILE A 73 -13.19 -31.35 10.46
C ILE A 73 -11.92 -32.15 10.77
N ALA A 74 -11.35 -32.00 11.96
CA ALA A 74 -10.15 -32.74 12.37
C ALA A 74 -10.35 -34.27 12.26
N ARG A 75 -11.48 -34.79 12.77
CA ARG A 75 -11.86 -36.21 12.62
C ARG A 75 -11.98 -36.64 11.17
N GLY A 76 -12.44 -35.75 10.30
CA GLY A 76 -12.41 -35.94 8.85
C GLY A 76 -11.00 -36.26 8.36
N TYR A 77 -10.03 -35.40 8.65
CA TYR A 77 -8.63 -35.59 8.25
C TYR A 77 -7.99 -36.86 8.84
N ALA A 78 -8.25 -37.17 10.11
CA ALA A 78 -7.71 -38.37 10.75
C ALA A 78 -8.19 -39.69 10.13
N ARG A 79 -9.35 -39.71 9.47
CA ARG A 79 -9.80 -40.86 8.67
C ARG A 79 -8.99 -41.05 7.39
N TRP A 80 -8.36 -39.99 6.88
CA TRP A 80 -7.61 -40.00 5.62
C TRP A 80 -6.10 -40.09 5.81
N ASP A 81 -5.55 -39.50 6.87
CA ASP A 81 -4.13 -39.51 7.16
C ASP A 81 -3.87 -40.19 8.52
N PRO A 82 -3.28 -41.39 8.55
CA PRO A 82 -3.06 -42.15 9.78
C PRO A 82 -2.01 -41.51 10.71
N ARG A 83 -1.28 -40.48 10.25
CA ARG A 83 -0.35 -39.72 11.09
C ARG A 83 -1.07 -38.83 12.11
N ILE A 84 -2.37 -38.57 11.92
CA ILE A 84 -3.16 -37.67 12.76
C ILE A 84 -3.77 -38.43 13.96
N ARG A 85 -3.44 -37.98 15.16
CA ARG A 85 -4.01 -38.41 16.43
C ARG A 85 -4.78 -37.26 17.03
N ILE A 86 -6.04 -37.50 17.42
CA ILE A 86 -6.89 -36.48 18.03
C ILE A 86 -7.13 -36.85 19.48
N ILE A 87 -6.87 -35.89 20.38
CA ILE A 87 -7.29 -35.98 21.78
C ILE A 87 -8.27 -34.84 22.06
N ARG A 88 -9.23 -35.08 22.95
CA ARG A 88 -10.18 -34.07 23.42
C ARG A 88 -10.06 -33.92 24.92
N GLN A 89 -10.14 -32.68 25.38
CA GLN A 89 -10.16 -32.31 26.80
C GLN A 89 -11.22 -31.24 27.07
N ALA A 90 -11.46 -30.94 28.35
CA ALA A 90 -12.17 -29.72 28.72
C ALA A 90 -11.27 -28.51 28.45
N ASN A 91 -11.86 -27.34 28.16
CA ASN A 91 -11.12 -26.12 27.86
C ASN A 91 -10.19 -25.75 29.02
N ARG A 92 -8.88 -25.83 28.78
CA ARG A 92 -7.80 -25.44 29.71
C ARG A 92 -6.92 -24.34 29.14
N GLY A 93 -7.33 -23.74 28.03
CA GLY A 93 -6.58 -22.74 27.30
C GLY A 93 -5.43 -23.33 26.48
N LEU A 94 -4.82 -22.46 25.67
CA LEU A 94 -3.81 -22.81 24.67
C LEU A 94 -2.60 -23.55 25.26
N GLY A 95 -2.09 -23.09 26.41
CA GLY A 95 -0.99 -23.75 27.13
C GLY A 95 -1.33 -25.15 27.61
N GLY A 96 -2.52 -25.34 28.18
CA GLY A 96 -2.99 -26.66 28.63
C GLY A 96 -3.13 -27.65 27.49
N ALA A 97 -3.63 -27.19 26.33
CA ALA A 97 -3.72 -28.01 25.13
C ALA A 97 -2.34 -28.39 24.56
N ARG A 98 -1.38 -27.45 24.51
CA ARG A 98 0.00 -27.73 24.09
C ARG A 98 0.67 -28.75 25.02
N ASN A 99 0.52 -28.61 26.33
CA ASN A 99 1.03 -29.55 27.33
C ASN A 99 0.46 -30.96 27.17
N ALA A 100 -0.85 -31.09 26.94
CA ALA A 100 -1.49 -32.38 26.67
C ALA A 100 -0.94 -33.06 25.42
N GLY A 101 -0.63 -32.27 24.38
CA GLY A 101 0.05 -32.75 23.17
C GLY A 101 1.48 -33.23 23.46
N ILE A 102 2.27 -32.46 24.21
CA ILE A 102 3.65 -32.81 24.59
C ILE A 102 3.70 -34.14 25.34
N ALA A 103 2.75 -34.37 26.25
CA ALA A 103 2.69 -35.57 27.08
C ALA A 103 2.57 -36.87 26.27
N ILE A 104 2.01 -36.81 25.06
CA ILE A 104 1.80 -37.99 24.20
C ILE A 104 2.69 -38.01 22.96
N ALA A 105 3.50 -36.98 22.76
CA ALA A 105 4.41 -36.81 21.62
C ALA A 105 5.59 -37.78 21.70
N ARG A 106 5.88 -38.47 20.59
CA ARG A 106 6.92 -39.50 20.49
C ARG A 106 8.09 -39.10 19.59
N GLY A 107 7.99 -37.94 18.95
CA GLY A 107 9.01 -37.41 18.06
C GLY A 107 10.30 -37.10 18.80
N ARG A 108 11.42 -37.23 18.07
CA ARG A 108 12.69 -36.63 18.47
C ARG A 108 12.58 -35.11 18.48
N TYR A 109 11.81 -34.54 17.56
CA TYR A 109 11.55 -33.11 17.50
C TYR A 109 10.10 -32.76 17.81
N LEU A 110 9.87 -31.60 18.42
CA LEU A 110 8.57 -31.00 18.69
C LEU A 110 8.39 -29.74 17.83
N CYS A 111 7.21 -29.59 17.25
CA CYS A 111 6.78 -28.40 16.53
C CYS A 111 5.37 -28.03 17.00
N PHE A 112 5.09 -26.74 17.13
CA PHE A 112 3.78 -26.22 17.51
C PHE A 112 3.19 -25.46 16.33
N ALA A 113 1.90 -25.62 16.07
CA ALA A 113 1.22 -24.86 15.02
C ALA A 113 -0.14 -24.40 15.52
N ASP A 114 -0.41 -23.12 15.36
CA ASP A 114 -1.73 -22.55 15.68
C ASP A 114 -2.72 -22.90 14.56
N SER A 115 -3.95 -23.17 14.96
CA SER A 115 -4.95 -23.84 14.11
C SER A 115 -5.59 -22.96 13.04
N ASP A 116 -5.31 -21.66 13.08
CA ASP A 116 -5.70 -20.66 12.08
C ASP A 116 -4.58 -20.33 11.06
N ASP A 117 -3.39 -20.87 11.26
CA ASP A 117 -2.21 -20.56 10.44
C ASP A 117 -1.88 -21.63 9.40
N ILE A 118 -0.88 -21.36 8.56
CA ILE A 118 -0.45 -22.26 7.46
C ILE A 118 1.06 -22.47 7.50
N LEU A 119 1.52 -23.70 7.27
CA LEU A 119 2.94 -23.99 7.06
C LEU A 119 3.29 -24.03 5.56
N PRO A 120 4.33 -23.30 5.09
CA PRO A 120 4.96 -23.50 3.79
C PRO A 120 5.33 -24.99 3.52
N PRO A 121 5.30 -25.48 2.26
CA PRO A 121 5.44 -26.91 1.98
C PRO A 121 6.72 -27.61 2.47
N ASN A 122 7.80 -26.86 2.71
CA ASN A 122 9.12 -27.36 3.09
C ASN A 122 9.58 -26.91 4.48
N SER A 123 8.70 -26.33 5.31
CA SER A 123 9.06 -25.78 6.63
C SER A 123 9.76 -26.79 7.53
N ILE A 124 9.16 -27.97 7.72
CA ILE A 124 9.71 -28.98 8.63
C ILE A 124 11.03 -29.55 8.11
N GLU A 125 11.14 -29.76 6.80
CA GLU A 125 12.37 -30.27 6.18
C GLU A 125 13.54 -29.28 6.33
N LEU A 126 13.29 -27.98 6.15
CA LEU A 126 14.31 -26.94 6.33
C LEU A 126 14.83 -26.91 7.77
N MET A 127 13.92 -26.88 8.75
CA MET A 127 14.30 -26.81 10.16
C MET A 127 15.02 -28.08 10.64
N VAL A 128 14.55 -29.28 10.25
CA VAL A 128 15.24 -30.54 10.58
C VAL A 128 16.65 -30.57 10.00
N ARG A 129 16.82 -30.19 8.72
CA ARG A 129 18.14 -30.14 8.08
C ARG A 129 19.08 -29.14 8.75
N SER A 130 18.54 -28.01 9.21
CA SER A 130 19.31 -27.04 9.98
C SER A 130 19.87 -27.68 11.24
N LEU A 131 19.01 -28.29 12.05
CA LEU A 131 19.40 -28.92 13.31
C LEU A 131 20.37 -30.09 13.12
N GLN A 132 20.16 -30.92 12.11
CA GLN A 132 21.06 -32.01 11.78
C GLN A 132 22.44 -31.51 11.33
N ARG A 133 22.51 -30.31 10.73
CA ARG A 133 23.76 -29.69 10.29
C ARG A 133 24.51 -29.02 11.44
N SER A 134 23.80 -28.30 12.30
CA SER A 134 24.38 -27.46 13.35
C SER A 134 24.59 -28.20 14.68
N GLY A 135 23.77 -29.22 14.95
CA GLY A 135 23.67 -29.83 16.28
C GLY A 135 22.96 -28.93 17.30
N SER A 136 22.26 -27.88 16.87
CA SER A 136 21.51 -26.98 17.75
C SER A 136 20.32 -27.67 18.42
N ASP A 137 19.90 -27.13 19.56
CA ASP A 137 18.77 -27.64 20.34
C ASP A 137 17.42 -27.28 19.72
N PHE A 138 17.35 -26.16 18.99
CA PHE A 138 16.15 -25.79 18.23
C PHE A 138 16.47 -24.86 17.04
N ALA A 139 15.54 -24.78 16.09
CA ALA A 139 15.60 -23.88 14.95
C ALA A 139 14.40 -22.91 14.95
N VAL A 140 14.63 -21.69 14.46
CA VAL A 140 13.64 -20.62 14.36
C VAL A 140 13.63 -20.11 12.93
N GLY A 141 12.48 -20.08 12.27
CA GLY A 141 12.40 -19.60 10.88
C GLY A 141 11.51 -18.38 10.70
N ALA A 142 11.67 -17.71 9.55
CA ALA A 142 11.05 -16.43 9.29
C ALA A 142 9.51 -16.55 9.23
N PRO A 143 8.77 -15.77 10.04
CA PRO A 143 7.32 -15.74 10.02
C PRO A 143 6.78 -14.71 9.04
N TRP A 144 5.91 -15.14 8.13
CA TRP A 144 5.26 -14.25 7.16
C TRP A 144 3.80 -14.06 7.54
N ARG A 145 3.29 -12.83 7.47
CA ARG A 145 1.86 -12.57 7.65
C ARG A 145 1.07 -12.90 6.39
N ILE A 146 -0.18 -13.32 6.58
CA ILE A 146 -1.16 -13.56 5.51
C ILE A 146 -2.50 -12.90 5.82
N ALA A 147 -3.08 -12.23 4.82
CA ALA A 147 -4.43 -11.65 4.84
C ALA A 147 -4.88 -11.37 3.40
N ASN A 148 -6.15 -11.64 3.05
CA ASN A 148 -6.70 -11.34 1.72
C ASN A 148 -5.84 -11.83 0.53
N GLY A 149 -5.25 -13.02 0.65
CA GLY A 149 -4.34 -13.59 -0.36
C GLY A 149 -2.97 -12.92 -0.49
N ARG A 150 -2.68 -11.87 0.28
CA ARG A 150 -1.36 -11.21 0.35
C ARG A 150 -0.48 -11.88 1.39
N LYS A 151 0.84 -11.88 1.15
CA LYS A 151 1.86 -12.36 2.10
C LYS A 151 2.97 -11.34 2.28
N TRP A 152 3.40 -11.06 3.51
CA TRP A 152 4.51 -10.14 3.77
C TRP A 152 5.30 -10.50 5.02
N LEU A 153 6.60 -10.18 5.05
CA LEU A 153 7.45 -10.32 6.23
C LEU A 153 7.29 -9.09 7.14
N PRO A 154 6.90 -9.22 8.42
CA PRO A 154 6.83 -8.10 9.36
C PRO A 154 8.16 -7.36 9.52
N GLY A 155 8.12 -6.07 9.87
CA GLY A 155 9.32 -5.23 9.99
C GLY A 155 10.39 -5.81 10.93
N TRP A 156 9.99 -6.17 12.15
CA TRP A 156 10.87 -6.81 13.14
C TRP A 156 11.46 -8.13 12.62
N ALA A 157 10.69 -8.90 11.85
CA ALA A 157 11.13 -10.18 11.30
C ALA A 157 12.14 -9.99 10.15
N LYS A 158 12.06 -8.88 9.40
CA LYS A 158 13.09 -8.52 8.40
C LYS A 158 14.45 -8.27 9.04
N GLU A 159 14.47 -7.71 10.24
CA GLU A 159 15.71 -7.48 11.01
C GLU A 159 16.25 -8.79 11.56
N VAL A 160 15.42 -9.54 12.29
CA VAL A 160 15.81 -10.78 12.96
C VAL A 160 16.24 -11.87 11.97
N HIS A 161 15.47 -12.05 10.90
CA HIS A 161 15.66 -13.09 9.88
C HIS A 161 16.33 -12.57 8.60
N ALA A 162 17.17 -11.54 8.72
CA ALA A 162 17.89 -10.96 7.58
C ALA A 162 18.86 -11.96 6.91
N GLU A 163 19.42 -12.89 7.69
CA GLU A 163 20.38 -13.91 7.24
C GLU A 163 20.29 -15.15 8.13
N ASP A 164 20.81 -16.27 7.61
CA ASP A 164 20.87 -17.53 8.36
C ASP A 164 22.01 -17.48 9.40
N ARG A 165 21.74 -17.95 10.62
CA ARG A 165 22.72 -18.11 11.70
C ARG A 165 22.60 -19.51 12.28
N PHE A 166 23.72 -20.16 12.57
CA PHE A 166 23.72 -21.56 13.01
C PHE A 166 24.52 -21.73 14.30
N GLY A 167 23.99 -22.50 15.24
CA GLY A 167 24.70 -22.90 16.47
C GLY A 167 24.96 -21.77 17.48
N ILE A 168 24.23 -20.66 17.38
CA ILE A 168 24.40 -19.46 18.21
C ILE A 168 23.69 -19.58 19.56
N ARG A 169 24.06 -18.74 20.52
CA ARG A 169 23.38 -18.55 21.81
C ARG A 169 22.72 -17.18 21.88
N LEU A 170 21.91 -16.96 22.91
CA LEU A 170 21.18 -15.69 23.09
C LEU A 170 22.14 -14.49 23.12
N ASP A 171 23.25 -14.59 23.85
CA ASP A 171 24.23 -13.50 23.97
C ASP A 171 24.99 -13.20 22.66
N ASP A 172 24.99 -14.12 21.68
CA ASP A 172 25.56 -13.85 20.34
C ASP A 172 24.60 -12.97 19.49
N PHE A 173 23.30 -13.00 19.79
CA PHE A 173 22.29 -12.27 19.03
C PHE A 173 21.05 -11.91 19.88
N PRO A 174 21.15 -10.96 20.83
CA PRO A 174 20.07 -10.59 21.74
C PRO A 174 18.75 -10.16 21.07
N ASP A 175 18.83 -9.57 19.89
CA ASP A 175 17.68 -9.07 19.12
C ASP A 175 16.71 -10.19 18.70
N ILE A 176 17.11 -11.46 18.77
CA ILE A 176 16.23 -12.62 18.59
C ILE A 176 15.03 -12.63 19.55
N LEU A 177 15.12 -11.94 20.69
CA LEU A 177 14.01 -11.79 21.66
C LEU A 177 12.81 -11.00 21.13
N LYS A 178 12.90 -10.42 19.92
CA LYS A 178 11.74 -9.95 19.15
C LYS A 178 10.87 -11.13 18.67
N ASP A 179 11.44 -12.33 18.49
CA ASP A 179 10.79 -13.57 18.08
C ASP A 179 10.63 -14.58 19.23
N VAL A 180 9.70 -14.29 20.14
CA VAL A 180 9.42 -15.13 21.34
C VAL A 180 8.21 -16.05 21.15
N PHE A 181 7.94 -16.48 19.91
CA PHE A 181 6.78 -17.30 19.57
C PHE A 181 7.13 -18.79 19.52
N ALA A 182 6.23 -19.69 19.93
CA ALA A 182 6.52 -21.12 19.87
C ALA A 182 6.32 -21.74 18.46
N TRP A 183 5.45 -21.12 17.64
CA TRP A 183 4.89 -21.76 16.45
C TRP A 183 5.80 -21.75 15.20
N ASN A 184 6.80 -20.87 15.13
CA ASN A 184 7.79 -20.84 14.05
C ASN A 184 9.07 -21.60 14.40
N LYS A 185 9.00 -22.52 15.36
CA LYS A 185 10.15 -23.21 15.93
C LYS A 185 10.02 -24.73 15.83
N LEU A 186 11.18 -25.39 15.74
CA LEU A 186 11.34 -26.83 15.85
C LEU A 186 12.35 -27.12 16.95
N PHE A 187 11.93 -27.80 18.01
CA PHE A 187 12.75 -28.09 19.18
C PHE A 187 13.17 -29.55 19.21
N ASP A 188 14.38 -29.85 19.68
CA ASP A 188 14.71 -31.17 20.21
C ASP A 188 13.84 -31.46 21.44
N ALA A 189 13.22 -32.64 21.45
CA ALA A 189 12.20 -33.00 22.43
C ALA A 189 12.80 -33.34 23.80
N GLU A 190 14.05 -33.79 23.88
CA GLU A 190 14.74 -34.02 25.16
C GLU A 190 15.12 -32.67 25.77
N PHE A 191 15.72 -31.78 24.96
CA PHE A 191 16.02 -30.41 25.37
C PHE A 191 14.76 -29.67 25.86
N PHE A 192 13.67 -29.71 25.10
CA PHE A 192 12.43 -29.01 25.48
C PHE A 192 11.89 -29.49 26.83
N ARG A 193 11.89 -30.81 27.08
CA ARG A 193 11.42 -31.38 28.35
C ARG A 193 12.34 -31.03 29.52
N GLY A 194 13.66 -30.98 29.31
CA GLY A 194 14.64 -30.69 30.35
C GLY A 194 14.77 -29.20 30.69
N ALA A 195 14.85 -28.33 29.68
CA ALA A 195 15.18 -26.92 29.86
C ALA A 195 13.94 -25.99 29.84
N VAL A 196 12.91 -26.33 29.05
CA VAL A 196 11.73 -25.46 28.87
C VAL A 196 10.59 -25.85 29.81
N SER A 197 10.38 -27.15 30.02
CA SER A 197 9.41 -27.72 30.97
C SER A 197 7.92 -27.47 30.66
N GLY A 198 7.56 -27.10 29.43
CA GLY A 198 6.17 -26.92 28.99
C GLY A 198 5.67 -25.47 29.04
N PHE A 199 4.36 -25.28 28.91
CA PHE A 199 3.69 -23.98 28.84
C PHE A 199 2.90 -23.66 30.11
N PRO A 200 2.90 -22.40 30.61
CA PRO A 200 2.00 -21.99 31.68
C PRO A 200 0.53 -22.07 31.24
N GLU A 201 -0.36 -22.40 32.17
CA GLU A 201 -1.80 -22.52 31.93
C GLU A 201 -2.56 -21.31 32.50
N GLY A 202 -3.72 -21.00 31.92
CA GLY A 202 -4.62 -19.94 32.42
C GLY A 202 -4.22 -18.49 32.09
N ILE A 203 -3.17 -18.28 31.30
CA ILE A 203 -2.64 -16.95 30.92
C ILE A 203 -2.58 -16.80 29.39
N ARG A 204 -2.81 -15.58 28.86
CA ARG A 204 -2.52 -15.24 27.46
C ARG A 204 -1.01 -15.09 27.22
N TYR A 205 -0.55 -15.25 25.97
CA TYR A 205 0.88 -15.15 25.59
C TYR A 205 1.78 -16.19 26.28
N GLU A 206 1.25 -17.39 26.49
CA GLU A 206 1.86 -18.45 27.27
C GLU A 206 3.14 -19.02 26.65
N ASP A 207 3.44 -18.71 25.38
CA ASP A 207 4.63 -19.17 24.68
C ASP A 207 5.90 -18.37 24.97
N GLN A 208 5.79 -17.14 25.46
CA GLN A 208 6.95 -16.26 25.57
C GLN A 208 7.91 -16.68 26.69
N GLU A 209 7.39 -17.07 27.86
CA GLU A 209 8.21 -17.57 28.97
C GLU A 209 8.94 -18.87 28.60
N PRO A 210 8.27 -19.91 28.06
CA PRO A 210 8.93 -21.12 27.55
C PRO A 210 9.99 -20.82 26.49
N THR A 211 9.69 -19.92 25.55
CA THR A 211 10.62 -19.58 24.47
C THR A 211 11.85 -18.83 25.00
N ALA A 212 11.67 -17.95 25.99
CA ALA A 212 12.79 -17.30 26.67
C ALA A 212 13.69 -18.31 27.41
N LYS A 213 13.10 -19.30 28.10
CA LYS A 213 13.86 -20.40 28.72
C LYS A 213 14.67 -21.17 27.67
N ALA A 214 14.08 -21.45 26.51
CA ALA A 214 14.78 -22.11 25.42
C ALA A 214 15.99 -21.29 24.94
N TYR A 215 15.84 -19.99 24.72
CA TYR A 215 16.94 -19.11 24.31
C TYR A 215 18.07 -19.01 25.35
N VAL A 216 17.71 -18.90 26.62
CA VAL A 216 18.68 -18.81 27.72
C VAL A 216 19.48 -20.11 27.87
N SER A 217 18.82 -21.27 27.75
CA SER A 217 19.47 -22.56 28.00
C SER A 217 20.20 -23.13 26.77
N GLY A 218 19.63 -23.01 25.57
CA GLY A 218 20.05 -23.78 24.39
C GLY A 218 20.94 -23.05 23.37
N ARG A 219 21.45 -23.82 22.40
CA ARG A 219 21.96 -23.33 21.11
C ARG A 219 20.85 -23.39 20.06
N PHE A 220 20.82 -22.42 19.16
CA PHE A 220 19.78 -22.36 18.14
C PHE A 220 20.27 -21.90 16.78
N ASP A 221 19.44 -22.21 15.78
CA ASP A 221 19.58 -21.72 14.42
C ASP A 221 18.49 -20.69 14.11
N VAL A 222 18.86 -19.65 13.35
CA VAL A 222 17.94 -18.65 12.81
C VAL A 222 17.95 -18.79 11.29
N LEU A 223 16.77 -18.94 10.69
CA LEU A 223 16.61 -19.11 9.24
C LEU A 223 15.91 -17.90 8.63
N SER A 224 16.48 -17.37 7.54
CA SER A 224 15.90 -16.33 6.69
C SER A 224 14.73 -16.85 5.83
N ALA A 225 14.66 -18.16 5.62
CA ALA A 225 13.62 -18.79 4.83
C ALA A 225 12.24 -18.74 5.54
N PRO A 226 11.13 -18.53 4.80
CA PRO A 226 9.79 -18.58 5.35
C PRO A 226 9.45 -19.99 5.84
N VAL A 227 9.17 -20.15 7.13
CA VAL A 227 8.72 -21.44 7.71
C VAL A 227 7.28 -21.40 8.21
N TYR A 228 6.64 -20.24 8.23
CA TYR A 228 5.32 -20.09 8.80
C TYR A 228 4.54 -18.93 8.17
N TYR A 229 3.23 -19.13 7.97
CA TYR A 229 2.29 -18.12 7.50
C TYR A 229 1.28 -17.80 8.60
N TRP A 230 1.52 -16.71 9.32
CA TRP A 230 0.73 -16.17 10.43
C TRP A 230 -0.47 -15.36 9.92
N ARG A 231 -1.69 -15.75 10.25
CA ARG A 231 -2.91 -15.11 9.76
C ARG A 231 -3.30 -13.88 10.57
N ASP A 232 -3.66 -12.81 9.86
CA ASP A 232 -4.40 -11.69 10.42
C ASP A 232 -5.90 -11.95 10.24
N ARG A 233 -6.65 -12.14 11.33
CA ARG A 233 -8.10 -12.43 11.26
C ARG A 233 -8.87 -11.15 10.98
N GLU A 234 -9.78 -11.20 10.02
CA GLU A 234 -10.58 -10.05 9.56
C GLU A 234 -11.64 -9.62 10.58
N ASP A 235 -12.02 -10.52 11.49
CA ASP A 235 -13.05 -10.29 12.51
C ASP A 235 -12.53 -9.63 13.80
N GLY A 236 -11.22 -9.38 13.91
CA GLY A 236 -10.62 -8.78 15.10
C GLY A 236 -10.61 -9.66 16.35
N THR A 237 -11.00 -10.94 16.24
CA THR A 237 -11.20 -11.83 17.41
C THR A 237 -9.91 -12.39 17.99
N SER A 238 -8.76 -12.14 17.34
CA SER A 238 -7.48 -12.60 17.87
C SER A 238 -7.17 -11.93 19.21
N ILE A 239 -6.64 -12.72 20.15
CA ILE A 239 -6.10 -12.22 21.42
C ILE A 239 -5.09 -11.07 21.16
N THR A 240 -4.31 -11.17 20.08
CA THR A 240 -3.31 -10.15 19.73
C THR A 240 -3.90 -8.81 19.27
N GLN A 241 -5.21 -8.72 19.03
CA GLN A 241 -5.91 -7.54 18.53
C GLN A 241 -6.72 -6.79 19.61
N GLN A 242 -6.86 -7.34 20.83
CA GLN A 242 -7.72 -6.79 21.90
C GLN A 242 -6.94 -5.94 22.94
N LYS A 243 -6.24 -4.88 22.50
CA LYS A 243 -5.31 -4.12 23.37
C LYS A 243 -5.96 -3.25 24.43
N ALA A 244 -7.21 -2.86 24.24
CA ALA A 244 -7.95 -2.08 25.24
C ALA A 244 -8.54 -2.93 26.38
N ASP A 245 -8.48 -4.27 26.30
CA ASP A 245 -8.97 -5.19 27.35
C ASP A 245 -8.02 -5.17 28.57
N PRO A 246 -8.48 -4.79 29.77
CA PRO A 246 -7.66 -4.79 30.98
C PRO A 246 -7.06 -6.17 31.32
N ARG A 247 -7.73 -7.26 30.95
CA ARG A 247 -7.19 -8.61 31.11
C ARG A 247 -6.02 -8.87 30.16
N ASP A 248 -6.10 -8.38 28.92
CA ASP A 248 -4.98 -8.48 27.98
C ASP A 248 -3.75 -7.77 28.51
N LEU A 249 -3.94 -6.53 29.01
CA LEU A 249 -2.88 -5.75 29.63
C LEU A 249 -2.29 -6.47 30.86
N HIS A 250 -3.16 -7.02 31.72
CA HIS A 250 -2.72 -7.77 32.90
C HIS A 250 -1.81 -8.94 32.54
N ASP A 251 -2.31 -9.86 31.69
CA ASP A 251 -1.58 -11.05 31.28
C ASP A 251 -0.29 -10.67 30.54
N ARG A 252 -0.32 -9.61 29.73
CA ARG A 252 0.86 -9.10 29.06
C ARG A 252 1.94 -8.67 30.04
N LEU A 253 1.61 -7.83 31.02
CA LEU A 253 2.55 -7.33 32.01
C LEU A 253 3.11 -8.47 32.87
N LEU A 254 2.26 -9.41 33.28
CA LEU A 254 2.67 -10.61 34.01
C LEU A 254 3.68 -11.45 33.22
N VAL A 255 3.41 -11.72 31.95
CA VAL A 255 4.37 -12.44 31.07
C VAL A 255 5.67 -11.66 30.90
N LYS A 256 5.62 -10.33 30.76
CA LYS A 256 6.85 -9.52 30.65
C LYS A 256 7.71 -9.62 31.90
N HIS A 257 7.09 -9.59 33.07
CA HIS A 257 7.78 -9.75 34.34
C HIS A 257 8.47 -11.12 34.42
N ARG A 258 7.73 -12.21 34.18
CA ARG A 258 8.28 -13.58 34.23
C ARG A 258 9.42 -13.82 33.25
N VAL A 259 9.29 -13.33 32.00
CA VAL A 259 10.37 -13.44 31.02
C VAL A 259 11.58 -12.61 31.45
N SER A 260 11.36 -11.44 32.04
CA SER A 260 12.45 -10.63 32.60
C SER A 260 13.21 -11.42 33.66
N GLU A 261 12.52 -12.12 34.56
CA GLU A 261 13.17 -12.97 35.58
C GLU A 261 14.01 -14.09 34.96
N VAL A 262 13.49 -14.78 33.94
CA VAL A 262 14.20 -15.83 33.20
C VAL A 262 15.50 -15.29 32.57
N ILE A 263 15.41 -14.13 31.91
CA ILE A 263 16.56 -13.52 31.24
C ILE A 263 17.56 -12.97 32.26
N SER A 264 17.10 -12.29 33.32
CA SER A 264 17.97 -11.80 34.40
C SER A 264 18.74 -12.94 35.07
N ALA A 265 18.15 -14.13 35.19
CA ALA A 265 18.76 -15.26 35.89
C ALA A 265 19.79 -16.04 35.06
N GLY A 266 19.76 -15.95 33.74
CA GLY A 266 20.53 -16.87 32.88
C GLY A 266 21.17 -16.27 31.63
N ALA A 267 21.02 -14.97 31.36
CA ALA A 267 21.64 -14.30 30.22
C ALA A 267 22.56 -13.15 30.66
N SER A 268 23.33 -12.60 29.71
CA SER A 268 24.15 -11.43 29.96
C SER A 268 23.32 -10.16 30.22
N HIS A 269 23.98 -9.14 30.77
CA HIS A 269 23.39 -7.80 30.92
C HIS A 269 22.95 -7.21 29.57
N GLU A 270 23.68 -7.48 28.48
CA GLU A 270 23.31 -7.01 27.14
C GLU A 270 22.00 -7.65 26.65
N SER A 271 21.84 -8.96 26.86
CA SER A 271 20.59 -9.67 26.55
C SER A 271 19.42 -9.17 27.39
N HIS A 272 19.68 -8.84 28.65
CA HIS A 272 18.69 -8.24 29.54
C HIS A 272 18.29 -6.82 29.09
N ASP A 273 19.26 -5.99 28.69
CA ASP A 273 19.00 -4.65 28.15
C ASP A 273 18.21 -4.71 26.84
N ALA A 274 18.55 -5.64 25.94
CA ALA A 274 17.80 -5.88 24.71
C ALA A 274 16.34 -6.29 24.99
N TRP A 275 16.14 -7.15 25.99
CA TRP A 275 14.80 -7.55 26.44
C TRP A 275 14.00 -6.36 26.99
N LEU A 276 14.57 -5.60 27.93
CA LEU A 276 13.88 -4.48 28.55
C LEU A 276 13.56 -3.38 27.53
N ALA A 277 14.49 -3.07 26.63
CA ALA A 277 14.25 -2.11 25.57
C ALA A 277 13.10 -2.55 24.65
N LYS A 278 13.07 -3.83 24.29
CA LYS A 278 11.97 -4.43 23.53
C LYS A 278 10.66 -4.42 24.33
N ALA A 279 10.68 -4.70 25.64
CA ALA A 279 9.49 -4.67 26.47
C ALA A 279 8.89 -3.26 26.58
N LEU A 280 9.71 -2.28 26.98
CA LEU A 280 9.31 -0.89 27.18
C LEU A 280 8.93 -0.20 25.86
N GLY A 281 9.70 -0.40 24.79
CA GLY A 281 9.52 0.30 23.53
C GLY A 281 8.62 -0.40 22.52
N PHE A 282 8.73 -1.72 22.38
CA PHE A 282 8.05 -2.46 21.31
C PHE A 282 6.79 -3.18 21.80
N ASP A 283 6.84 -3.83 22.96
CA ASP A 283 5.72 -4.62 23.47
C ASP A 283 4.63 -3.79 24.14
N LEU A 284 5.00 -2.71 24.85
CA LEU A 284 4.05 -1.80 25.47
C LEU A 284 3.50 -0.74 24.52
N ARG A 285 4.14 -0.50 23.38
CA ARG A 285 3.70 0.49 22.38
C ARG A 285 2.22 0.37 21.98
N PRO A 286 1.69 -0.83 21.64
CA PRO A 286 0.27 -0.96 21.32
C PRO A 286 -0.65 -0.56 22.48
N TYR A 287 -0.20 -0.66 23.74
CA TYR A 287 -0.97 -0.25 24.91
C TYR A 287 -0.89 1.26 25.16
N PHE A 288 0.23 1.92 24.78
CA PHE A 288 0.30 3.39 24.75
C PHE A 288 -0.69 3.98 23.75
N GLU A 289 -0.90 3.30 22.63
CA GLU A 289 -1.89 3.67 21.61
C GLU A 289 -3.33 3.57 22.14
N GLU A 290 -3.61 2.72 23.13
CA GLU A 290 -4.95 2.62 23.71
C GLU A 290 -5.22 3.62 24.83
N VAL A 291 -4.19 4.26 25.41
CA VAL A 291 -4.37 5.25 26.50
C VAL A 291 -5.42 6.33 26.21
N PRO A 292 -5.51 6.92 24.99
CA PRO A 292 -6.53 7.92 24.70
C PRO A 292 -7.96 7.37 24.62
N ARG A 293 -8.13 6.04 24.71
CA ARG A 293 -9.41 5.33 24.57
C ARG A 293 -9.82 4.57 25.84
N THR A 294 -8.96 4.54 26.85
CA THR A 294 -9.19 3.80 28.10
C THR A 294 -9.31 4.75 29.28
N ASP A 295 -9.70 4.20 30.42
CA ASP A 295 -9.90 4.95 31.65
C ASP A 295 -8.62 5.07 32.48
N ARG A 296 -8.76 5.72 33.64
CA ARG A 296 -7.66 5.93 34.57
C ARG A 296 -7.15 4.62 35.17
N GLU A 297 -8.01 3.64 35.41
CA GLU A 297 -7.64 2.35 36.00
C GLU A 297 -6.71 1.57 35.07
N TYR A 298 -7.06 1.49 33.78
CA TYR A 298 -6.19 0.91 32.76
C TYR A 298 -4.83 1.59 32.70
N PHE A 299 -4.80 2.94 32.73
CA PHE A 299 -3.56 3.69 32.71
C PHE A 299 -2.69 3.42 33.94
N ASP A 300 -3.30 3.38 35.14
CA ASP A 300 -2.58 3.11 36.37
C ASP A 300 -1.98 1.69 36.38
N GLN A 301 -2.69 0.70 35.82
CA GLN A 301 -2.19 -0.67 35.63
C GLN A 301 -1.00 -0.71 34.65
N LEU A 302 -1.13 -0.05 33.50
CA LEU A 302 -0.05 0.06 32.50
C LEU A 302 1.19 0.71 33.12
N ARG A 303 0.99 1.79 33.88
CA ARG A 303 2.05 2.50 34.58
C ARG A 303 2.74 1.62 35.62
N ALA A 304 1.99 0.89 36.45
CA ALA A 304 2.57 -0.02 37.44
C ALA A 304 3.48 -1.07 36.80
N GLY A 305 3.02 -1.69 35.70
CA GLY A 305 3.83 -2.65 34.95
C GLY A 305 5.06 -2.03 34.28
N ALA A 306 4.92 -0.81 33.72
CA ALA A 306 6.05 -0.08 33.14
C ALA A 306 7.10 0.28 34.19
N ILE A 307 6.70 0.68 35.40
CA ILE A 307 7.61 0.95 36.52
C ILE A 307 8.40 -0.30 36.88
N ALA A 308 7.73 -1.45 37.05
CA ALA A 308 8.38 -2.71 37.42
C ALA A 308 9.45 -3.15 36.40
N LEU A 309 9.27 -2.83 35.12
CA LEU A 309 10.27 -3.06 34.08
C LEU A 309 11.39 -1.99 34.11
N ALA A 310 11.01 -0.72 34.27
CA ALA A 310 11.94 0.41 34.23
C ALA A 310 12.88 0.50 35.44
N GLU A 311 12.52 -0.06 36.60
CA GLU A 311 13.39 -0.14 37.78
C GLU A 311 14.72 -0.86 37.51
N ARG A 312 14.74 -1.76 36.53
CA ARG A 312 15.94 -2.51 36.12
C ARG A 312 16.57 -1.96 34.83
N ALA A 313 15.99 -0.91 34.25
CA ALA A 313 16.50 -0.30 33.02
C ALA A 313 17.64 0.67 33.34
N THR A 314 18.71 0.58 32.57
CA THR A 314 19.86 1.49 32.61
C THR A 314 19.70 2.59 31.55
N GLU A 315 20.60 3.58 31.54
CA GLU A 315 20.69 4.55 30.44
C GLU A 315 20.90 3.83 29.09
N HIS A 316 21.70 2.77 29.07
CA HIS A 316 21.93 1.96 27.87
C HIS A 316 20.67 1.24 27.40
N THR A 317 19.84 0.72 28.31
CA THR A 317 18.52 0.16 27.97
C THR A 317 17.67 1.19 27.22
N TRP A 318 17.59 2.42 27.75
CA TRP A 318 16.79 3.48 27.15
C TRP A 318 17.32 3.92 25.79
N GLU A 319 18.64 3.98 25.58
CA GLU A 319 19.25 4.26 24.27
C GLU A 319 18.84 3.25 23.18
N ARG A 320 18.52 2.00 23.55
CA ARG A 320 18.00 0.96 22.64
C ARG A 320 16.49 1.08 22.40
N VAL A 321 15.76 1.89 23.17
CA VAL A 321 14.34 2.19 22.91
C VAL A 321 14.27 3.33 21.88
N PRO A 322 13.62 3.13 20.71
CA PRO A 322 13.44 4.19 19.72
C PRO A 322 12.82 5.44 20.36
N ILE A 323 13.29 6.64 20.03
CA ILE A 323 12.80 7.90 20.61
C ILE A 323 11.27 8.00 20.58
N ILE A 324 10.66 7.59 19.47
CA ILE A 324 9.21 7.71 19.26
C ILE A 324 8.38 6.78 20.16
N ASP A 325 9.00 5.75 20.71
CA ASP A 325 8.41 4.83 21.70
C ASP A 325 8.91 5.14 23.12
N ARG A 326 10.08 5.75 23.25
CA ARG A 326 10.68 6.19 24.51
C ARG A 326 9.88 7.32 25.15
N ILE A 327 9.51 8.34 24.36
CA ILE A 327 8.76 9.50 24.86
C ILE A 327 7.43 9.09 25.53
N PRO A 328 6.53 8.32 24.88
CA PRO A 328 5.30 7.89 25.54
C PRO A 328 5.59 6.96 26.74
N SER A 329 6.62 6.13 26.68
CA SER A 329 7.04 5.31 27.84
C SER A 329 7.41 6.17 29.05
N LEU A 330 8.22 7.21 28.84
CA LEU A 330 8.61 8.14 29.90
C LEU A 330 7.42 8.94 30.44
N ALA A 331 6.46 9.32 29.58
CA ALA A 331 5.21 9.96 30.01
C ALA A 331 4.31 9.04 30.86
N VAL A 332 4.24 7.74 30.53
CA VAL A 332 3.58 6.74 31.39
C VAL A 332 4.24 6.71 32.78
N LEU A 333 5.57 6.59 32.84
CA LEU A 333 6.31 6.56 34.11
C LEU A 333 6.06 7.84 34.94
N ALA A 334 6.02 8.99 34.27
CA ALA A 334 5.78 10.30 34.87
C ALA A 334 4.30 10.55 35.27
N ASN A 335 3.38 9.60 35.05
CA ASN A 335 1.94 9.74 35.35
C ASN A 335 1.26 10.86 34.52
N ARG A 336 1.58 10.93 33.22
CA ARG A 336 1.13 12.00 32.31
C ARG A 336 0.37 11.44 31.09
N PRO A 337 -0.89 10.98 31.26
CA PRO A 337 -1.66 10.37 30.16
C PRO A 337 -1.93 11.33 28.98
N ASP A 338 -2.04 12.63 29.23
CA ASP A 338 -2.18 13.63 28.16
C ASP A 338 -0.91 13.73 27.30
N ASP A 339 0.27 13.62 27.89
CA ASP A 339 1.56 13.64 27.17
C ASP A 339 1.76 12.34 26.37
N VAL A 340 1.26 11.19 26.87
CA VAL A 340 1.18 9.95 26.08
C VAL A 340 0.30 10.16 24.86
N THR A 341 -0.90 10.74 25.05
CA THR A 341 -1.84 11.05 23.98
C THR A 341 -1.23 11.97 22.93
N ALA A 342 -0.55 13.04 23.36
CA ALA A 342 0.15 13.96 22.47
C ALA A 342 1.24 13.25 21.65
N ALA A 343 2.07 12.42 22.29
CA ALA A 343 3.14 11.69 21.62
C ALA A 343 2.63 10.69 20.57
N VAL A 344 1.61 9.88 20.90
CA VAL A 344 1.04 8.91 19.94
C VAL A 344 0.28 9.60 18.80
N THR A 345 -0.32 10.76 19.06
CA THR A 345 -1.00 11.57 18.04
C THR A 345 0.01 12.20 17.07
N LEU A 346 1.09 12.78 17.58
CA LEU A 346 2.17 13.35 16.78
C LEU A 346 2.77 12.29 15.83
N ARG A 347 2.99 11.07 16.33
CA ARG A 347 3.40 9.92 15.50
C ARG A 347 2.37 9.57 14.43
N ALA A 348 1.09 9.52 14.77
CA ALA A 348 0.03 9.18 13.83
C ALA A 348 -0.10 10.23 12.69
N GLU A 349 0.15 11.50 13.00
CA GLU A 349 0.07 12.63 12.06
C GLU A 349 1.33 12.73 11.17
N TYR A 350 2.53 12.71 11.75
CA TYR A 350 3.79 13.00 11.03
C TYR A 350 4.65 11.77 10.72
N GLY A 351 4.31 10.60 11.25
CA GLY A 351 5.01 9.34 11.01
C GLY A 351 6.11 9.04 12.03
N TRP A 352 7.11 8.29 11.59
CA TRP A 352 8.12 7.67 12.47
C TRP A 352 9.42 8.46 12.63
N PHE A 353 9.53 9.59 11.93
CA PHE A 353 10.72 10.43 11.95
C PHE A 353 10.56 11.60 12.92
N PHE A 354 11.68 12.18 13.32
CA PHE A 354 11.75 13.35 14.19
C PHE A 354 13.02 14.15 13.86
N PRO A 355 13.05 15.46 14.16
CA PRO A 355 14.21 16.31 13.88
C PRO A 355 15.25 16.18 14.99
N THR A 356 16.53 16.19 14.61
CA THR A 356 17.65 16.15 15.56
C THR A 356 18.54 17.37 15.48
N GLU A 357 19.33 17.60 16.52
CA GLU A 357 20.43 18.55 16.55
C GLU A 357 21.57 18.02 17.40
N VAL A 358 22.75 18.64 17.28
CA VAL A 358 23.90 18.32 18.11
C VAL A 358 23.96 19.27 19.30
N ARG A 359 23.98 18.70 20.51
CA ARG A 359 24.29 19.42 21.75
C ARG A 359 25.41 18.67 22.47
N ASP A 360 26.45 19.39 22.89
CA ASP A 360 27.62 18.83 23.58
C ASP A 360 28.23 17.58 22.89
N GLY A 361 28.30 17.61 21.56
CA GLY A 361 28.84 16.51 20.75
C GLY A 361 27.94 15.26 20.67
N LYS A 362 26.70 15.33 21.18
CA LYS A 362 25.70 14.25 21.11
C LYS A 362 24.53 14.65 20.23
N THR A 363 24.05 13.72 19.42
CA THR A 363 22.80 13.87 18.66
C THR A 363 21.61 13.69 19.59
N VAL A 364 20.78 14.73 19.70
CA VAL A 364 19.57 14.76 20.54
C VAL A 364 18.37 15.21 19.71
N VAL A 365 17.16 14.89 20.16
CA VAL A 365 15.92 15.39 19.55
C VAL A 365 15.81 16.91 19.72
N GLN A 366 15.41 17.63 18.68
CA GLN A 366 15.15 19.08 18.79
C GLN A 366 13.99 19.34 19.76
N ARG A 367 14.13 20.31 20.67
CA ARG A 367 13.10 20.61 21.68
C ARG A 367 11.78 21.10 21.07
N SER A 368 11.82 21.73 19.90
CA SER A 368 10.63 22.16 19.15
C SER A 368 9.69 21.00 18.80
N TYR A 369 10.22 19.79 18.57
CA TYR A 369 9.45 18.58 18.33
C TYR A 369 8.51 18.22 19.50
N LEU A 370 8.92 18.58 20.72
CA LEU A 370 8.18 18.31 21.95
C LEU A 370 7.15 19.41 22.28
N GLY A 371 6.87 20.35 21.37
CA GLY A 371 6.06 21.53 21.67
C GLY A 371 4.64 21.25 22.22
N GLN A 372 4.08 20.06 21.97
CA GLN A 372 2.78 19.63 22.50
C GLN A 372 2.88 18.69 23.72
N ILE A 373 4.11 18.33 24.13
CA ILE A 373 4.39 17.43 25.25
C ILE A 373 4.85 18.28 26.42
N GLY A 374 4.04 18.35 27.47
CA GLY A 374 4.33 19.14 28.67
C GLY A 374 5.39 18.52 29.59
N LEU A 375 5.77 17.26 29.35
CA LEU A 375 6.82 16.57 30.09
C LEU A 375 8.20 17.14 29.76
N TYR A 376 8.90 17.63 30.78
CA TYR A 376 10.30 17.99 30.64
C TYR A 376 11.19 16.74 30.55
N LEU A 377 11.96 16.63 29.47
CA LEU A 377 12.93 15.56 29.24
C LEU A 377 14.35 16.11 29.26
N THR A 378 15.26 15.35 29.89
CA THR A 378 16.69 15.69 29.92
C THR A 378 17.35 15.35 28.59
N ASP A 379 18.51 15.96 28.31
CA ASP A 379 19.25 15.68 27.07
C ASP A 379 19.72 14.22 26.99
N GLY A 380 19.95 13.54 28.12
CA GLY A 380 20.20 12.09 28.16
C GLY A 380 18.99 11.27 27.72
N GLN A 381 17.78 11.63 28.16
CA GLN A 381 16.54 10.98 27.71
C GLN A 381 16.24 11.24 26.23
N LEU A 382 16.63 12.41 25.72
CA LEU A 382 16.47 12.82 24.31
C LEU A 382 17.63 12.39 23.41
N ARG A 383 18.65 11.71 23.96
CA ARG A 383 19.79 11.22 23.18
C ARG A 383 19.34 10.17 22.18
N VAL A 384 19.70 10.37 20.93
CA VAL A 384 19.34 9.45 19.84
C VAL A 384 20.33 8.29 19.83
N GLY A 385 19.80 7.07 19.87
CA GLY A 385 20.59 5.84 19.86
C GLY A 385 20.69 5.21 18.47
N ASP A 386 21.49 4.14 18.35
CA ASP A 386 21.75 3.45 17.08
C ASP A 386 20.50 2.94 16.38
N VAL A 387 19.47 2.59 17.17
CA VAL A 387 18.17 2.09 16.71
C VAL A 387 17.42 3.10 15.83
N ASP A 388 17.69 4.40 15.99
CA ASP A 388 17.03 5.49 15.26
C ASP A 388 17.89 6.04 14.09
N LEU A 389 19.13 5.56 13.93
CA LEU A 389 20.15 6.16 13.05
C LEU A 389 20.54 5.20 11.91
N ARG A 390 19.56 4.76 11.11
CA ARG A 390 19.80 3.86 9.98
C ARG A 390 20.38 4.63 8.79
N VAL A 391 21.40 4.07 8.14
CA VAL A 391 21.87 4.57 6.84
C VAL A 391 20.95 4.05 5.74
N VAL A 392 20.35 4.95 4.97
CA VAL A 392 19.67 4.65 3.71
C VAL A 392 20.70 4.78 2.59
N ALA A 393 20.87 3.73 1.79
CA ALA A 393 21.78 3.72 0.65
C ALA A 393 21.12 3.04 -0.55
N LYS A 394 20.81 3.82 -1.60
CA LYS A 394 20.03 3.35 -2.75
C LYS A 394 20.66 3.81 -4.06
N VAL A 395 20.74 2.91 -5.02
CA VAL A 395 21.17 3.19 -6.40
C VAL A 395 19.96 3.61 -7.24
N THR A 396 19.99 4.80 -7.82
CA THR A 396 18.93 5.30 -8.71
C THR A 396 19.24 4.98 -10.17
N SER A 397 20.52 5.04 -10.56
CA SER A 397 20.99 4.77 -11.93
C SER A 397 22.26 3.94 -11.95
N LEU A 398 22.37 3.03 -12.93
CA LEU A 398 23.52 2.13 -13.11
C LEU A 398 23.69 1.83 -14.60
N TRP A 399 24.81 2.25 -15.20
CA TRP A 399 25.08 2.03 -16.64
C TRP A 399 26.55 1.97 -17.00
N TRP A 400 26.85 1.37 -18.16
CA TRP A 400 28.19 1.35 -18.73
C TRP A 400 28.37 2.51 -19.69
N SER A 401 29.46 3.27 -19.53
CA SER A 401 29.89 4.35 -20.43
C SER A 401 31.23 3.94 -21.02
N GLY A 402 31.20 3.36 -22.22
CA GLY A 402 32.34 2.58 -22.71
C GLY A 402 32.64 1.44 -21.74
N THR A 403 33.91 1.29 -21.33
CA THR A 403 34.35 0.25 -20.38
C THR A 403 34.13 0.60 -18.91
N ARG A 404 33.71 1.84 -18.59
CA ARG A 404 33.57 2.32 -17.21
C ARG A 404 32.13 2.18 -16.71
N LEU A 405 31.95 1.71 -15.49
CA LEU A 405 30.65 1.62 -14.84
C LEU A 405 30.35 2.95 -14.13
N ARG A 406 29.23 3.58 -14.46
CA ARG A 406 28.69 4.76 -13.78
C ARG A 406 27.55 4.35 -12.87
N ILE A 407 27.55 4.88 -11.65
CA ILE A 407 26.55 4.59 -10.63
C ILE A 407 26.12 5.91 -10.00
N GLU A 408 24.82 6.15 -9.94
CA GLU A 408 24.24 7.27 -9.22
C GLU A 408 23.27 6.75 -8.17
N GLY A 409 23.11 7.51 -7.09
CA GLY A 409 22.27 7.13 -5.97
C GLY A 409 22.22 8.20 -4.91
N HIS A 410 21.77 7.81 -3.73
CA HIS A 410 21.77 8.68 -2.55
C HIS A 410 22.09 7.91 -1.27
N GLY A 411 22.59 8.65 -0.28
CA GLY A 411 23.02 8.14 1.01
C GLY A 411 22.76 9.13 2.14
N TYR A 412 21.90 8.80 3.10
CA TYR A 412 21.64 9.65 4.29
C TYR A 412 21.41 8.82 5.56
N ILE A 413 21.53 9.46 6.72
CA ILE A 413 21.21 8.86 8.03
C ILE A 413 19.79 9.30 8.40
N THR A 414 18.91 8.37 8.78
CA THR A 414 17.54 8.70 9.21
C THR A 414 17.53 9.64 10.41
N ASN A 415 16.55 10.55 10.46
CA ASN A 415 16.35 11.57 11.51
C ASN A 415 17.40 12.69 11.55
N VAL A 416 18.54 12.54 10.90
CA VAL A 416 19.62 13.54 10.89
C VAL A 416 19.55 14.34 9.59
N PRO A 417 19.54 15.69 9.63
CA PRO A 417 19.49 16.50 8.42
C PRO A 417 20.79 16.35 7.62
N PHE A 418 20.68 16.33 6.29
CA PHE A 418 21.82 16.32 5.39
C PHE A 418 22.09 17.73 4.88
N ASP A 419 23.25 18.29 5.21
CA ASP A 419 23.68 19.62 4.80
C ASP A 419 25.06 19.53 4.12
N PRO A 420 25.18 19.85 2.82
CA PRO A 420 26.43 19.72 2.08
C PRO A 420 27.64 20.46 2.68
N ASP A 421 27.42 21.51 3.47
CA ASP A 421 28.51 22.27 4.09
C ASP A 421 29.18 21.50 5.25
N ASN A 422 28.49 20.51 5.82
CA ASN A 422 28.96 19.72 6.97
C ASN A 422 28.73 18.20 6.82
N SER A 423 28.24 17.76 5.67
CA SER A 423 27.90 16.35 5.39
C SER A 423 28.68 15.84 4.18
N ARG A 424 29.10 14.57 4.24
CA ARG A 424 29.81 13.91 3.14
C ARG A 424 29.35 12.47 2.96
N ILE A 425 29.44 12.01 1.71
CA ILE A 425 29.23 10.62 1.32
C ILE A 425 30.55 10.08 0.80
N GLU A 426 30.97 8.93 1.34
CA GLU A 426 32.17 8.21 0.93
C GLU A 426 31.75 6.82 0.45
N LEU A 427 32.41 6.28 -0.57
CA LEU A 427 32.11 4.98 -1.15
C LEU A 427 33.38 4.16 -1.30
N ASP A 428 33.35 2.94 -0.77
CA ASP A 428 34.38 1.93 -0.96
C ASP A 428 33.85 0.79 -1.83
N LEU A 429 34.69 0.31 -2.75
CA LEU A 429 34.49 -0.99 -3.39
C LEU A 429 35.24 -2.07 -2.58
N VAL A 430 34.50 -3.07 -2.10
CA VAL A 430 35.01 -4.09 -1.18
C VAL A 430 34.89 -5.49 -1.79
N SER A 431 36.02 -6.17 -1.94
CA SER A 431 36.11 -7.55 -2.47
C SER A 431 35.67 -8.62 -1.45
N ALA A 432 35.49 -9.86 -1.89
CA ALA A 432 35.12 -10.97 -1.01
C ALA A 432 36.22 -11.34 0.00
N ASP A 433 37.48 -11.05 -0.31
CA ASP A 433 38.64 -11.14 0.58
C ASP A 433 38.92 -9.84 1.35
N ARG A 434 37.96 -8.90 1.37
CA ARG A 434 37.97 -7.65 2.15
C ARG A 434 39.03 -6.61 1.75
N ARG A 435 39.63 -6.71 0.56
CA ARG A 435 40.39 -5.59 -0.02
C ARG A 435 39.42 -4.44 -0.35
N ARG A 436 39.79 -3.22 0.05
CA ARG A 436 39.00 -1.98 -0.14
C ARG A 436 39.67 -1.07 -1.16
N ILE A 437 38.88 -0.50 -2.06
CA ILE A 437 39.29 0.54 -3.00
C ILE A 437 38.38 1.76 -2.76
N PRO A 438 38.89 2.87 -2.22
CA PRO A 438 38.10 4.09 -2.07
C PRO A 438 37.78 4.67 -3.45
N LEU A 439 36.56 5.13 -3.64
CA LEU A 439 36.09 5.70 -4.90
C LEU A 439 35.99 7.22 -4.81
N VAL A 440 36.21 7.91 -5.94
CA VAL A 440 35.98 9.35 -6.05
C VAL A 440 34.48 9.60 -6.20
N VAL A 441 33.89 10.28 -5.21
CA VAL A 441 32.46 10.55 -5.14
C VAL A 441 32.18 12.00 -5.55
N ASP A 442 31.32 12.17 -6.56
CA ASP A 442 30.78 13.47 -6.94
C ASP A 442 29.44 13.70 -6.23
N ALA A 443 29.34 14.72 -5.38
CA ALA A 443 28.08 15.09 -4.76
C ALA A 443 27.09 15.65 -5.80
N ARG A 444 25.84 15.19 -5.77
CA ARG A 444 24.78 15.67 -6.68
C ARG A 444 23.44 15.70 -5.96
N PRO A 445 22.58 16.71 -6.17
CA PRO A 445 21.22 16.65 -5.65
C PRO A 445 20.44 15.48 -6.24
N ASP A 446 19.59 14.86 -5.43
CA ASP A 446 18.53 13.94 -5.86
C ASP A 446 17.15 14.51 -5.45
N PRO A 447 16.54 15.36 -6.30
CA PRO A 447 15.27 16.01 -5.99
C PRO A 447 14.10 15.05 -5.74
N ILE A 448 14.22 13.77 -6.12
CA ILE A 448 13.17 12.79 -5.85
C ILE A 448 12.96 12.62 -4.34
N LEU A 449 14.03 12.77 -3.54
CA LEU A 449 14.00 12.61 -2.10
C LEU A 449 13.14 13.66 -1.39
N ALA A 450 13.04 14.88 -1.91
CA ALA A 450 12.13 15.88 -1.38
C ALA A 450 10.66 15.43 -1.44
N THR A 451 10.33 14.53 -2.38
CA THR A 451 8.93 14.16 -2.69
C THR A 451 8.57 12.73 -2.31
N GLU A 452 9.53 11.81 -2.29
CA GLU A 452 9.29 10.38 -2.05
C GLU A 452 9.74 9.90 -0.67
N THR A 453 10.49 10.71 0.08
CA THR A 453 10.77 10.38 1.48
C THR A 453 9.50 10.50 2.31
N ASN A 454 9.34 9.59 3.27
CA ASN A 454 8.25 9.64 4.24
C ASN A 454 8.63 10.45 5.50
N ASP A 455 9.73 11.21 5.42
CA ASP A 455 10.26 12.06 6.49
C ASP A 455 9.59 13.43 6.41
N ALA A 456 8.91 13.84 7.48
CA ALA A 456 8.27 15.15 7.57
C ALA A 456 9.22 16.22 8.14
N TRP A 457 10.37 15.84 8.67
CA TRP A 457 11.22 16.68 9.51
C TRP A 457 12.55 17.04 8.87
N ASN A 458 13.07 16.21 7.97
CA ASN A 458 14.34 16.45 7.30
C ASN A 458 14.18 16.39 5.77
N ASP A 459 14.80 17.33 5.07
CA ASP A 459 14.99 17.26 3.62
C ASP A 459 16.32 16.56 3.32
N HIS A 460 16.26 15.56 2.45
CA HIS A 460 17.41 14.77 2.03
C HIS A 460 17.75 14.99 0.55
N SER A 461 17.14 15.96 -0.13
CA SER A 461 17.32 16.18 -1.57
C SER A 461 18.75 16.47 -2.00
N LEU A 462 19.64 16.84 -1.07
CA LEU A 462 21.05 17.11 -1.33
C LEU A 462 21.97 15.90 -1.04
N ALA A 463 21.41 14.78 -0.59
CA ALA A 463 22.13 13.56 -0.20
C ALA A 463 22.44 12.60 -1.37
N GLY A 464 22.53 13.11 -2.60
CA GLY A 464 22.82 12.29 -3.78
C GLY A 464 24.31 12.23 -4.13
N PHE A 465 24.68 11.19 -4.87
CA PHE A 465 26.06 10.93 -5.29
C PHE A 465 26.12 10.37 -6.72
N SER A 466 27.28 10.55 -7.35
CA SER A 466 27.70 9.87 -8.57
C SER A 466 29.11 9.30 -8.37
N VAL A 467 29.35 8.10 -8.87
CA VAL A 467 30.66 7.44 -8.83
C VAL A 467 30.94 6.70 -10.13
N THR A 468 32.23 6.59 -10.46
CA THR A 468 32.71 5.86 -11.64
C THR A 468 33.70 4.80 -11.23
N ILE A 469 33.50 3.58 -11.72
CA ILE A 469 34.39 2.46 -11.51
C ILE A 469 35.00 2.08 -12.86
N ASP A 470 36.32 2.09 -12.94
CA ASP A 470 37.06 1.54 -14.06
C ASP A 470 37.44 0.08 -13.75
N PRO A 471 36.80 -0.93 -14.38
CA PRO A 471 37.11 -2.32 -14.09
C PRO A 471 38.53 -2.74 -14.44
N SER A 472 39.25 -1.96 -15.26
CA SER A 472 40.64 -2.24 -15.61
C SER A 472 41.61 -1.97 -14.45
N GLU A 473 41.19 -1.16 -13.47
CA GLU A 473 41.95 -0.83 -12.26
C GLU A 473 41.69 -1.83 -11.12
N LEU A 474 40.78 -2.79 -11.31
CA LEU A 474 40.45 -3.77 -10.28
C LEU A 474 41.48 -4.92 -10.26
N PRO A 475 42.06 -5.25 -9.09
CA PRO A 475 43.06 -6.30 -8.96
C PRO A 475 42.51 -7.66 -9.39
N LEU A 476 43.14 -8.28 -10.39
CA LEU A 476 42.74 -9.58 -10.95
C LEU A 476 42.94 -10.73 -9.95
N GLU A 477 43.78 -10.55 -8.94
CA GLU A 477 44.01 -11.51 -7.86
C GLU A 477 43.01 -11.39 -6.70
N ALA A 478 42.19 -10.34 -6.65
CA ALA A 478 41.15 -10.21 -5.63
C ALA A 478 40.04 -11.22 -5.84
N ARG A 479 39.31 -11.58 -4.78
CA ARG A 479 38.24 -12.57 -4.85
C ARG A 479 36.90 -11.89 -5.11
N ASP A 480 36.14 -12.43 -6.06
CA ASP A 480 34.77 -11.99 -6.33
C ASP A 480 33.77 -12.59 -5.32
N PRO A 481 32.59 -11.96 -5.13
CA PRO A 481 32.17 -10.67 -5.68
C PRO A 481 32.77 -9.45 -4.96
N TRP A 482 32.84 -8.33 -5.67
CA TRP A 482 32.98 -7.00 -5.09
C TRP A 482 31.61 -6.42 -4.76
N HIS A 483 31.51 -5.54 -3.75
CA HIS A 483 30.29 -4.81 -3.39
C HIS A 483 30.59 -3.37 -2.98
N LEU A 484 29.58 -2.51 -3.04
CA LEU A 484 29.70 -1.13 -2.57
C LEU A 484 29.33 -1.01 -1.10
N GLU A 485 30.21 -0.37 -0.34
CA GLU A 485 29.96 0.11 1.01
C GLU A 485 29.90 1.64 0.98
N LEU A 486 28.82 2.20 1.50
CA LEU A 486 28.57 3.64 1.55
C LEU A 486 28.69 4.11 3.00
N THR A 487 29.46 5.16 3.22
CA THR A 487 29.60 5.85 4.50
C THR A 487 29.00 7.25 4.40
N VAL A 488 28.09 7.60 5.31
CA VAL A 488 27.58 8.96 5.47
C VAL A 488 28.18 9.54 6.73
N THR A 489 28.77 10.73 6.61
CA THR A 489 29.16 11.53 7.78
C THR A 489 28.36 12.81 7.78
N THR A 490 27.63 13.11 8.84
CA THR A 490 26.83 14.33 9.01
C THR A 490 26.79 14.73 10.49
N GLN A 491 26.90 16.02 10.79
CA GLN A 491 26.87 16.55 12.16
C GLN A 491 27.83 15.83 13.15
N GLY A 492 29.00 15.37 12.68
CA GLY A 492 29.97 14.60 13.49
C GLY A 492 29.62 13.12 13.71
N LEU A 493 28.46 12.65 13.23
CA LEU A 493 28.08 11.24 13.21
C LEU A 493 28.55 10.59 11.90
N SER A 494 29.24 9.45 11.97
CA SER A 494 29.66 8.68 10.80
C SER A 494 29.11 7.26 10.86
N ARG A 495 28.47 6.80 9.79
CA ARG A 495 27.90 5.46 9.67
C ARG A 495 28.04 4.88 8.29
N SER A 496 28.25 3.57 8.23
CA SER A 496 28.45 2.84 6.98
C SER A 496 27.42 1.73 6.79
N THR A 497 27.09 1.43 5.53
CA THR A 497 26.24 0.29 5.17
C THR A 497 26.60 -0.25 3.80
N ILE A 498 26.25 -1.51 3.54
CA ILE A 498 26.34 -2.09 2.20
C ILE A 498 25.14 -1.62 1.37
N VAL A 499 25.38 -1.21 0.13
CA VAL A 499 24.33 -0.78 -0.79
C VAL A 499 23.45 -1.98 -1.20
N ARG A 500 22.19 -1.98 -0.74
CA ARG A 500 21.23 -3.10 -0.91
C ARG A 500 19.93 -2.71 -1.62
N GLU A 501 19.78 -1.45 -1.98
CA GLU A 501 18.55 -0.94 -2.60
C GLU A 501 18.85 -0.34 -3.97
N PHE A 502 17.87 -0.46 -4.88
CA PHE A 502 17.93 0.20 -6.19
C PHE A 502 16.55 0.58 -6.70
N ASP A 503 16.51 1.54 -7.62
CA ASP A 503 15.27 1.95 -8.28
C ASP A 503 15.01 1.17 -9.58
N PRO A 504 14.02 0.25 -9.61
CA PRO A 504 13.72 -0.51 -10.83
C PRO A 504 12.94 0.30 -11.88
N ARG A 505 12.52 1.54 -11.57
CA ARG A 505 11.63 2.37 -12.39
C ARG A 505 12.37 3.14 -13.49
N GLY A 506 13.70 3.14 -13.47
CA GLY A 506 14.59 3.74 -14.47
C GLY A 506 15.66 2.77 -14.97
N ILE A 507 16.80 3.31 -15.41
CA ILE A 507 17.89 2.54 -16.03
C ILE A 507 18.50 1.47 -15.12
N ALA A 508 18.56 1.69 -13.80
CA ALA A 508 19.04 0.67 -12.85
C ALA A 508 18.19 -0.63 -12.89
N GLY A 509 16.96 -0.56 -13.41
CA GLY A 509 16.08 -1.70 -13.63
C GLY A 509 16.43 -2.58 -14.83
N THR A 510 17.29 -2.15 -15.75
CA THR A 510 17.69 -2.95 -16.94
C THR A 510 18.84 -3.91 -16.65
N LYS A 511 19.76 -3.51 -15.76
CA LYS A 511 21.01 -4.21 -15.44
C LYS A 511 21.84 -4.42 -16.72
N PRO A 512 22.45 -3.36 -17.27
CA PRO A 512 23.07 -3.39 -18.58
C PRO A 512 24.26 -4.36 -18.62
N VAL A 513 24.45 -4.99 -19.79
CA VAL A 513 25.53 -5.96 -20.01
C VAL A 513 26.83 -5.19 -20.22
N ALA A 514 27.85 -5.49 -19.40
CA ALA A 514 29.15 -4.82 -19.49
C ALA A 514 29.91 -5.25 -20.74
N PRO A 515 30.74 -4.38 -21.32
CA PRO A 515 31.74 -4.79 -22.30
C PRO A 515 32.85 -5.64 -21.65
N GLU A 516 33.64 -6.30 -22.48
CA GLU A 516 34.88 -6.96 -22.10
C GLU A 516 36.01 -5.96 -21.90
N VAL A 517 36.75 -6.16 -20.82
CA VAL A 517 37.96 -5.41 -20.48
C VAL A 517 39.06 -6.44 -20.24
N ALA A 518 40.12 -6.41 -21.05
CA ALA A 518 41.21 -7.39 -21.00
C ALA A 518 40.72 -8.87 -21.04
N ALA A 519 39.79 -9.18 -21.95
CA ALA A 519 39.15 -10.50 -22.12
C ALA A 519 38.33 -11.00 -20.90
N VAL A 520 38.04 -10.13 -19.94
CA VAL A 520 37.17 -10.41 -18.80
C VAL A 520 35.92 -9.55 -18.89
N ARG A 521 34.74 -10.17 -18.76
CA ARG A 521 33.49 -9.42 -18.67
C ARG A 521 33.13 -9.18 -17.22
N TRP A 522 32.84 -7.93 -16.87
CA TRP A 522 32.32 -7.61 -15.54
C TRP A 522 30.79 -7.65 -15.53
N MET A 523 30.19 -7.98 -14.40
CA MET A 523 28.74 -8.08 -14.25
C MET A 523 28.32 -7.35 -13.00
N ALA A 524 27.57 -6.25 -13.17
CA ALA A 524 26.91 -5.56 -12.07
C ALA A 524 25.51 -6.15 -11.86
N THR A 525 25.31 -6.82 -10.73
CA THR A 525 24.04 -7.49 -10.42
C THR A 525 23.64 -7.30 -8.97
N PHE A 526 22.34 -7.26 -8.73
CA PHE A 526 21.78 -7.40 -7.37
C PHE A 526 21.56 -8.89 -7.09
N GLU A 527 22.26 -9.44 -6.10
CA GLU A 527 22.25 -10.87 -5.74
C GLU A 527 21.60 -11.10 -4.36
N GLU A 528 21.94 -12.20 -3.64
CA GLU A 528 21.44 -12.55 -2.30
C GLU A 528 21.31 -11.31 -1.39
N ALA A 529 20.16 -11.21 -0.70
CA ALA A 529 19.79 -10.06 0.12
C ALA A 529 19.86 -8.69 -0.61
N ASN A 530 19.67 -8.67 -1.93
CA ASN A 530 19.70 -7.50 -2.82
C ASN A 530 21.00 -6.68 -2.76
N ARG A 531 22.15 -7.28 -2.46
CA ARG A 531 23.43 -6.56 -2.51
C ARG A 531 23.83 -6.25 -3.95
N LEU A 532 24.22 -5.01 -4.26
CA LEU A 532 24.88 -4.70 -5.54
C LEU A 532 26.27 -5.31 -5.54
N THR A 533 26.50 -6.26 -6.46
CA THR A 533 27.77 -6.95 -6.61
C THR A 533 28.35 -6.75 -8.00
N LEU A 534 29.67 -6.56 -8.09
CA LEU A 534 30.43 -6.70 -9.31
C LEU A 534 31.15 -8.06 -9.32
N ARG A 535 30.97 -8.82 -10.40
CA ARG A 535 31.61 -10.14 -10.59
C ARG A 535 32.26 -10.23 -11.96
N ARG A 536 33.35 -10.98 -12.06
CA ARG A 536 33.93 -11.38 -13.33
C ARG A 536 33.21 -12.60 -13.86
N SER A 537 32.93 -12.56 -15.15
CA SER A 537 32.44 -13.67 -15.94
C SER A 537 33.50 -13.99 -16.97
N ILE A 538 34.19 -15.12 -16.77
CA ILE A 538 35.03 -15.73 -17.81
C ILE A 538 34.09 -16.62 -18.63
N ASN A 539 33.63 -16.12 -19.77
CA ASN A 539 32.79 -16.87 -20.69
C ASN A 539 33.66 -17.37 -21.85
N PRO A 540 34.05 -18.66 -21.89
CA PRO A 540 34.99 -19.20 -22.89
C PRO A 540 34.35 -19.39 -24.28
N GLY A 541 33.52 -18.45 -24.72
CA GLY A 541 32.87 -18.48 -26.02
C GLY A 541 33.74 -17.86 -27.12
N SER A 542 33.34 -18.07 -28.37
CA SER A 542 34.02 -17.49 -29.53
C SER A 542 33.58 -16.04 -29.70
N PRO A 543 34.50 -15.06 -29.74
CA PRO A 543 34.14 -13.66 -29.82
C PRO A 543 33.62 -13.31 -31.22
N ALA A 544 32.46 -12.65 -31.29
CA ALA A 544 31.95 -12.00 -32.49
C ALA A 544 32.70 -10.68 -32.69
N VAL A 545 33.52 -10.61 -33.73
CA VAL A 545 34.36 -9.45 -34.05
C VAL A 545 33.56 -8.37 -34.77
N SER A 546 32.62 -8.78 -35.62
CA SER A 546 31.71 -7.86 -36.29
C SER A 546 30.34 -8.50 -36.47
N ILE A 547 29.30 -7.66 -36.41
CA ILE A 547 27.93 -8.03 -36.69
C ILE A 547 27.39 -6.92 -37.59
N ALA A 548 26.83 -7.29 -38.74
CA ALA A 548 26.26 -6.33 -39.69
C ALA A 548 25.03 -6.96 -40.35
N ALA A 549 23.95 -6.19 -40.51
CA ALA A 549 22.77 -6.64 -41.23
C ALA A 549 22.68 -6.01 -42.63
N ASP A 550 22.27 -6.81 -43.62
CA ASP A 550 22.07 -6.40 -45.00
C ASP A 550 20.74 -6.94 -45.57
N GLY A 551 19.75 -6.08 -45.78
CA GLY A 551 18.42 -6.51 -46.25
C GLY A 551 17.77 -7.53 -45.30
N ALA A 552 17.68 -8.80 -45.71
CA ALA A 552 17.09 -9.89 -44.93
C ALA A 552 18.11 -10.74 -44.13
N GLY A 553 19.42 -10.50 -44.29
CA GLY A 553 20.48 -11.30 -43.69
C GLY A 553 21.24 -10.58 -42.56
N LEU A 554 21.82 -11.37 -41.64
CA LEU A 554 22.79 -10.94 -40.64
C LEU A 554 24.12 -11.64 -40.90
N SER A 555 25.17 -10.88 -41.10
CA SER A 555 26.54 -11.38 -41.13
C SER A 555 27.12 -11.30 -39.73
N ILE A 556 27.59 -12.43 -39.20
CA ILE A 556 28.29 -12.54 -37.92
C ILE A 556 29.69 -13.05 -38.22
N GLU A 557 30.70 -12.22 -37.99
CA GLU A 557 32.11 -12.59 -38.08
C GLU A 557 32.60 -13.00 -36.69
N VAL A 558 33.18 -14.19 -36.58
CA VAL A 558 33.73 -14.71 -35.33
C VAL A 558 35.21 -15.00 -35.48
N ASP A 559 35.97 -14.79 -34.40
CA ASP A 559 37.38 -15.18 -34.32
C ASP A 559 37.48 -16.60 -33.74
N ASP A 560 37.37 -17.59 -34.62
CA ASP A 560 37.44 -19.01 -34.26
C ASP A 560 37.80 -19.83 -35.50
N ALA A 561 39.09 -20.14 -35.65
CA ALA A 561 39.64 -20.82 -36.83
C ALA A 561 39.09 -22.25 -37.06
N ASP A 562 38.52 -22.85 -36.00
CA ASP A 562 37.95 -24.20 -36.00
C ASP A 562 36.44 -24.20 -36.27
N ALA A 563 35.79 -23.04 -36.24
CA ALA A 563 34.35 -22.94 -36.44
C ALA A 563 33.96 -23.31 -37.89
N THR A 564 32.97 -24.19 -38.02
CA THR A 564 32.48 -24.67 -39.33
C THR A 564 31.02 -24.34 -39.58
N HIS A 565 30.17 -24.48 -38.56
CA HIS A 565 28.72 -24.29 -38.65
C HIS A 565 28.20 -23.46 -37.48
N LEU A 566 27.16 -22.66 -37.73
CA LEU A 566 26.39 -21.93 -36.73
C LEU A 566 24.98 -22.52 -36.66
N THR A 567 24.60 -23.00 -35.48
CA THR A 567 23.26 -23.49 -35.18
C THR A 567 22.45 -22.39 -34.50
N LEU A 568 21.24 -22.11 -35.00
CA LEU A 568 20.28 -21.19 -34.41
C LEU A 568 19.03 -21.93 -33.97
N THR A 569 18.64 -21.82 -32.70
CA THR A 569 17.48 -22.54 -32.16
C THR A 569 16.45 -21.57 -31.58
N CYS A 570 15.20 -21.67 -32.03
CA CYS A 570 14.05 -20.94 -31.48
C CYS A 570 13.01 -21.90 -30.91
N LYS A 571 12.84 -21.89 -29.58
CA LYS A 571 11.90 -22.78 -28.88
C LYS A 571 10.45 -22.48 -29.20
N SER A 572 10.07 -21.20 -29.31
CA SER A 572 8.67 -20.80 -29.55
C SER A 572 8.21 -21.14 -30.97
N LEU A 573 9.11 -21.10 -31.95
CA LEU A 573 8.83 -21.55 -33.32
C LEU A 573 9.08 -23.04 -33.54
N ARG A 574 9.68 -23.74 -32.56
CA ARG A 574 10.17 -25.12 -32.68
C ARG A 574 11.03 -25.32 -33.94
N LYS A 575 11.91 -24.36 -34.22
CA LYS A 575 12.79 -24.36 -35.39
C LYS A 575 14.26 -24.34 -34.98
N THR A 576 15.06 -25.05 -35.77
CA THR A 576 16.52 -25.03 -35.73
C THR A 576 17.05 -24.80 -37.14
N LEU A 577 18.03 -23.91 -37.28
CA LEU A 577 18.71 -23.61 -38.54
C LEU A 577 20.20 -23.90 -38.38
N GLU A 578 20.85 -24.38 -39.43
CA GLU A 578 22.30 -24.59 -39.47
C GLU A 578 22.87 -23.83 -40.66
N VAL A 579 23.91 -23.04 -40.42
CA VAL A 579 24.52 -22.13 -41.40
C VAL A 579 26.01 -22.43 -41.48
N SER A 580 26.52 -22.71 -42.69
CA SER A 580 27.94 -22.94 -42.92
C SER A 580 28.74 -21.63 -42.91
N GLY A 581 29.91 -21.63 -42.29
CA GLY A 581 30.80 -20.48 -42.24
C GLY A 581 31.70 -20.36 -43.46
N ARG A 582 32.10 -19.13 -43.82
CA ARG A 582 33.10 -18.86 -44.86
C ARG A 582 34.37 -18.25 -44.23
N ARG A 583 35.54 -18.81 -44.54
CA ARG A 583 36.83 -18.27 -44.08
C ARG A 583 37.11 -16.92 -44.74
N GLN A 584 37.54 -15.95 -43.96
CA GLN A 584 37.95 -14.65 -44.47
C GLN A 584 39.33 -14.75 -45.15
N THR A 585 39.45 -14.22 -46.36
CA THR A 585 40.69 -14.31 -47.16
C THR A 585 41.77 -13.33 -46.69
N THR A 586 41.40 -12.23 -46.05
CA THR A 586 42.29 -11.14 -45.63
C THR A 586 42.82 -11.29 -44.20
N THR A 587 42.18 -12.11 -43.35
CA THR A 587 42.56 -12.27 -41.94
C THR A 587 42.41 -13.74 -41.55
N PRO A 588 43.52 -14.53 -41.59
CA PRO A 588 43.51 -15.94 -41.22
C PRO A 588 42.98 -16.15 -39.80
N GLY A 589 41.99 -17.02 -39.63
CA GLY A 589 41.36 -17.34 -38.33
C GLY A 589 39.92 -16.86 -38.16
N ARG A 590 39.47 -15.91 -38.99
CA ARG A 590 38.09 -15.39 -38.94
C ARG A 590 37.12 -16.13 -39.85
N ILE A 591 35.93 -16.40 -39.32
CA ILE A 591 34.85 -17.09 -40.03
C ILE A 591 33.62 -16.19 -40.06
N VAL A 592 33.05 -15.98 -41.25
CA VAL A 592 31.82 -15.21 -41.45
C VAL A 592 30.63 -16.15 -41.66
N PHE A 593 29.59 -15.98 -40.85
CA PHE A 593 28.31 -16.68 -40.98
C PHE A 593 27.24 -15.71 -41.47
N ARG A 594 26.55 -16.06 -42.56
CA ARG A 594 25.41 -15.29 -43.06
C ARG A 594 24.09 -15.96 -42.67
N VAL A 595 23.42 -15.40 -41.67
CA VAL A 595 22.17 -15.89 -41.10
C VAL A 595 20.99 -15.22 -41.80
N VAL A 596 20.04 -16.01 -42.28
CA VAL A 596 18.74 -15.51 -42.75
C VAL A 596 17.65 -16.20 -41.93
N LEU A 597 16.95 -15.44 -41.09
CA LEU A 597 15.87 -15.98 -40.27
C LEU A 597 14.57 -16.09 -41.09
N PRO A 598 13.76 -17.16 -40.89
CA PRO A 598 12.50 -17.32 -41.60
C PRO A 598 11.51 -16.22 -41.21
N GLU A 599 10.66 -15.79 -42.13
CA GLU A 599 9.59 -14.85 -41.79
C GLU A 599 8.63 -15.44 -40.74
N VAL A 600 8.14 -14.56 -39.86
CA VAL A 600 7.16 -14.91 -38.84
C VAL A 600 5.75 -14.65 -39.39
N THR A 601 5.08 -15.72 -39.84
CA THR A 601 3.72 -15.70 -40.40
C THR A 601 2.72 -16.50 -39.53
N GLY A 602 1.42 -16.18 -39.60
CA GLY A 602 0.34 -16.96 -38.94
C GLY A 602 -0.26 -16.40 -37.63
N THR A 603 -1.32 -17.05 -37.12
CA THR A 603 -2.11 -16.67 -35.92
C THR A 603 -1.45 -16.99 -34.58
N THR A 604 -0.59 -18.01 -34.53
CA THR A 604 0.19 -18.40 -33.34
C THR A 604 1.29 -17.40 -32.97
N ALA A 605 1.48 -16.34 -33.78
CA ALA A 605 2.54 -15.33 -33.65
C ALA A 605 2.07 -13.98 -33.05
N GLN A 606 0.80 -13.87 -32.61
CA GLN A 606 0.32 -12.63 -32.02
C GLN A 606 1.02 -12.39 -30.66
N GLY A 607 1.68 -11.23 -30.52
CA GLY A 607 2.24 -10.77 -29.24
C GLY A 607 3.49 -11.50 -28.71
N THR A 608 3.95 -12.59 -29.34
CA THR A 608 5.08 -13.40 -28.81
C THR A 608 6.43 -12.89 -29.33
N GLU A 609 7.43 -12.77 -28.44
CA GLU A 609 8.83 -12.54 -28.83
C GLU A 609 9.53 -13.87 -29.15
N HIS A 610 10.13 -13.99 -30.33
CA HIS A 610 10.83 -15.20 -30.76
C HIS A 610 12.33 -15.06 -30.51
N VAL A 611 12.81 -15.65 -29.40
CA VAL A 611 14.24 -15.63 -29.05
C VAL A 611 14.95 -16.80 -29.74
N TRP A 612 15.97 -16.47 -30.53
CA TRP A 612 16.89 -17.40 -31.18
C TRP A 612 18.20 -17.44 -30.39
N SER A 613 18.58 -18.63 -29.93
CA SER A 613 19.88 -18.91 -29.31
C SER A 613 20.87 -19.38 -30.37
N LEU A 614 22.12 -18.92 -30.29
CA LEU A 614 23.18 -19.18 -31.28
C LEU A 614 24.29 -20.05 -30.67
N GLU A 615 24.70 -21.10 -31.37
CA GLU A 615 25.77 -22.02 -30.98
C GLU A 615 26.66 -22.37 -32.18
N LEU A 616 27.97 -22.21 -32.06
CA LEU A 616 28.96 -22.59 -33.06
C LEU A 616 29.37 -24.06 -32.89
N ARG A 617 29.55 -24.77 -33.99
CA ARG A 617 30.17 -26.09 -34.05
C ARG A 617 31.60 -25.97 -34.56
N ALA A 618 32.55 -26.45 -33.76
CA ALA A 618 33.97 -26.49 -34.07
C ALA A 618 34.44 -27.94 -34.35
N GLY A 619 35.70 -28.11 -34.75
CA GLY A 619 36.34 -29.42 -34.96
C GLY A 619 36.12 -30.40 -33.78
N ALA A 620 36.03 -31.70 -34.10
CA ALA A 620 35.68 -32.80 -33.18
C ALA A 620 34.27 -32.76 -32.56
N GLY A 621 33.34 -31.97 -33.12
CA GLY A 621 31.93 -31.95 -32.69
C GLY A 621 31.66 -31.13 -31.43
N THR A 622 32.62 -30.30 -31.00
CA THR A 622 32.46 -29.41 -29.85
C THR A 622 31.56 -28.21 -30.19
N THR A 623 30.70 -27.81 -29.25
CA THR A 623 29.81 -26.65 -29.39
C THR A 623 30.26 -25.50 -28.51
N ARG A 624 30.38 -24.29 -29.07
CA ARG A 624 30.76 -23.05 -28.37
C ARG A 624 29.66 -22.01 -28.49
N ARG A 625 29.55 -21.11 -27.52
CA ARG A 625 28.64 -19.95 -27.59
C ARG A 625 29.33 -18.79 -28.31
N ILE A 626 28.54 -17.94 -28.96
CA ILE A 626 29.03 -16.66 -29.49
C ILE A 626 28.92 -15.61 -28.38
N VAL A 627 30.02 -14.93 -28.08
CA VAL A 627 30.07 -13.82 -27.12
C VAL A 627 30.40 -12.54 -27.87
N TYR A 628 29.76 -11.43 -27.53
CA TYR A 628 30.01 -10.14 -28.20
C TYR A 628 30.84 -9.24 -27.29
N PRO A 629 32.10 -8.88 -27.62
CA PRO A 629 33.00 -8.15 -26.73
C PRO A 629 32.45 -6.81 -26.24
N GLY A 630 31.65 -6.10 -27.04
CA GLY A 630 31.05 -4.83 -26.66
C GLY A 630 29.87 -4.95 -25.68
N GLY A 631 29.31 -3.78 -25.35
CA GLY A 631 28.06 -3.64 -24.60
C GLY A 631 26.82 -3.89 -25.45
N ILE A 632 25.63 -3.76 -24.83
CA ILE A 632 24.36 -3.88 -25.55
C ILE A 632 24.10 -2.69 -26.49
N ASP A 633 24.59 -1.51 -26.14
CA ASP A 633 24.39 -0.30 -26.94
C ASP A 633 25.27 -0.35 -28.20
N ASP A 634 26.56 -0.70 -28.08
CA ASP A 634 27.45 -0.99 -29.22
C ASP A 634 26.84 -2.02 -30.19
N LEU A 635 26.17 -3.04 -29.65
CA LEU A 635 25.52 -4.09 -30.44
C LEU A 635 24.30 -3.57 -31.21
N HIS A 636 23.53 -2.66 -30.61
CA HIS A 636 22.39 -2.04 -31.26
C HIS A 636 22.82 -1.03 -32.34
N GLU A 637 23.96 -0.35 -32.17
CA GLU A 637 24.55 0.52 -33.20
C GLU A 637 25.10 -0.27 -34.40
N ALA A 638 25.57 -1.50 -34.19
CA ALA A 638 26.14 -2.34 -35.23
C ALA A 638 25.12 -2.88 -36.26
N VAL A 639 23.82 -2.79 -35.97
CA VAL A 639 22.74 -3.16 -36.88
C VAL A 639 21.87 -1.96 -37.21
N PRO A 640 21.32 -1.88 -38.44
CA PRO A 640 20.41 -0.81 -38.80
C PRO A 640 19.23 -0.78 -37.83
N GLU A 641 18.82 0.43 -37.42
CA GLU A 641 17.75 0.65 -36.44
C GLU A 641 16.44 -0.05 -36.80
N HIS A 642 16.24 -0.34 -38.08
CA HIS A 642 15.01 -0.86 -38.64
C HIS A 642 14.97 -2.37 -38.85
N TRP A 643 16.01 -3.07 -38.44
CA TRP A 643 16.10 -4.49 -38.71
C TRP A 643 15.04 -5.27 -37.91
N ARG A 644 14.33 -6.19 -38.58
CA ARG A 644 13.19 -6.97 -38.01
C ARG A 644 13.62 -7.86 -36.83
N VAL A 645 14.90 -8.12 -36.74
CA VAL A 645 15.53 -8.99 -35.76
C VAL A 645 16.43 -8.10 -34.94
N ARG A 646 16.26 -8.07 -33.62
CA ARG A 646 17.11 -7.27 -32.75
C ARG A 646 18.15 -8.17 -32.10
N PRO A 647 19.46 -7.92 -32.28
CA PRO A 647 20.48 -8.61 -31.51
C PRO A 647 20.35 -8.23 -30.03
N SER A 648 20.66 -9.17 -29.16
CA SER A 648 20.54 -9.00 -27.71
C SER A 648 21.59 -9.86 -27.00
N LEU A 649 21.97 -9.44 -25.79
CA LEU A 649 22.95 -10.14 -24.98
C LEU A 649 22.31 -10.76 -23.75
N THR A 650 22.76 -11.96 -23.39
CA THR A 650 22.61 -12.44 -22.02
C THR A 650 23.50 -11.63 -21.08
N ARG A 651 23.28 -11.75 -19.76
CA ARG A 651 24.16 -11.12 -18.76
C ARG A 651 25.63 -11.56 -18.89
N ALA A 652 25.88 -12.76 -19.40
CA ALA A 652 27.23 -13.27 -19.65
C ALA A 652 27.81 -12.83 -21.01
N GLY A 653 27.16 -11.91 -21.73
CA GLY A 653 27.60 -11.44 -23.05
C GLY A 653 27.32 -12.39 -24.22
N THR A 654 26.63 -13.52 -23.99
CA THR A 654 26.26 -14.42 -25.09
C THR A 654 25.22 -13.78 -26.01
N LEU A 655 25.50 -13.79 -27.31
CA LEU A 655 24.65 -13.24 -28.37
C LEU A 655 23.37 -14.07 -28.56
N ARG A 656 22.25 -13.37 -28.74
CA ARG A 656 20.93 -13.87 -29.10
C ARG A 656 20.31 -12.98 -30.15
N LEU A 657 19.34 -13.50 -30.88
CA LEU A 657 18.54 -12.72 -31.81
C LEU A 657 17.07 -12.75 -31.38
N ILE A 658 16.44 -11.58 -31.26
CA ILE A 658 15.03 -11.44 -30.91
C ILE A 658 14.28 -11.08 -32.18
N GLN A 659 13.48 -12.00 -32.68
CA GLN A 659 12.68 -11.80 -33.86
C GLN A 659 11.23 -11.50 -33.46
N ASN A 660 10.70 -10.42 -34.03
CA ASN A 660 9.31 -10.01 -33.87
C ASN A 660 8.69 -9.80 -35.25
N ARG A 661 7.35 -9.94 -35.33
CA ARG A 661 6.60 -9.53 -36.52
C ARG A 661 6.62 -8.01 -36.72
N TRP A 662 6.55 -7.28 -35.61
CA TRP A 662 6.77 -5.84 -35.52
C TRP A 662 7.22 -5.48 -34.10
N TRP A 663 7.88 -4.35 -33.94
CA TRP A 663 8.29 -3.83 -32.63
C TRP A 663 8.29 -2.29 -32.63
N ALA A 664 8.15 -1.71 -31.45
CA ALA A 664 8.27 -0.26 -31.24
C ALA A 664 8.93 0.02 -29.89
N VAL A 665 9.70 1.11 -29.84
CA VAL A 665 10.41 1.59 -28.64
C VAL A 665 10.23 3.11 -28.56
N ALA A 666 9.82 3.61 -27.40
CA ALA A 666 9.78 5.03 -27.09
C ALA A 666 11.21 5.54 -26.82
N ASP A 667 11.61 6.59 -27.53
CA ASP A 667 12.89 7.27 -27.36
C ASP A 667 12.72 8.63 -26.66
N GLY A 668 11.52 9.21 -26.69
CA GLY A 668 11.23 10.48 -26.02
C GLY A 668 9.80 10.55 -25.46
N VAL A 669 9.66 11.26 -24.35
CA VAL A 669 8.36 11.68 -23.80
C VAL A 669 8.42 13.15 -23.41
N LYS A 670 7.36 13.88 -23.68
CA LYS A 670 7.20 15.30 -23.31
C LYS A 670 5.75 15.63 -23.01
N ILE A 671 5.53 16.74 -22.32
CA ILE A 671 4.21 17.31 -22.08
C ILE A 671 4.13 18.64 -22.79
N GLU A 672 3.11 18.81 -23.63
CA GLU A 672 2.80 20.02 -24.38
C GLU A 672 1.28 20.14 -24.48
N ASP A 673 0.73 21.34 -24.28
CA ASP A 673 -0.71 21.65 -24.46
C ASP A 673 -1.67 20.63 -23.82
N GLU A 674 -1.54 20.40 -22.50
CA GLU A 674 -2.30 19.40 -21.74
C GLU A 674 -2.30 18.01 -22.41
N SER A 675 -1.18 17.61 -23.02
CA SER A 675 -1.06 16.32 -23.70
C SER A 675 0.31 15.70 -23.48
N ILE A 676 0.37 14.36 -23.48
CA ILE A 676 1.61 13.60 -23.46
C ILE A 676 1.96 13.23 -24.90
N THR A 677 3.10 13.71 -25.38
CA THR A 677 3.65 13.32 -26.67
C THR A 677 4.74 12.28 -26.46
N VAL A 678 4.59 11.12 -27.10
CA VAL A 678 5.57 10.02 -27.10
C VAL A 678 6.14 9.87 -28.50
N THR A 679 7.46 9.97 -28.62
CA THR A 679 8.19 9.77 -29.88
C THR A 679 9.04 8.50 -29.79
N GLY A 680 9.25 7.84 -30.93
CA GLY A 680 10.08 6.63 -30.92
C GLY A 680 10.30 6.00 -32.29
N ARG A 681 10.97 4.85 -32.26
CA ARG A 681 11.27 4.00 -33.43
C ARG A 681 10.30 2.84 -33.54
N ILE A 682 9.98 2.45 -34.77
CA ILE A 682 9.07 1.35 -35.07
C ILE A 682 9.51 0.60 -36.34
N CYS A 683 9.54 -0.73 -36.25
CA CYS A 683 9.62 -1.61 -37.41
C CYS A 683 8.30 -2.38 -37.52
N ALA A 684 7.46 -2.00 -38.47
CA ALA A 684 6.17 -2.65 -38.73
C ALA A 684 5.89 -2.81 -40.24
N PRO A 685 6.61 -3.72 -40.92
CA PRO A 685 6.49 -3.89 -42.36
C PRO A 685 5.08 -4.30 -42.78
N GLY A 686 4.51 -3.58 -43.75
CA GLY A 686 3.13 -3.83 -44.21
C GLY A 686 2.04 -3.30 -43.29
N ALA A 687 2.38 -2.57 -42.22
CA ALA A 687 1.39 -1.92 -41.37
C ALA A 687 0.71 -0.78 -42.14
N LYS A 688 -0.62 -0.77 -42.11
CA LYS A 688 -1.43 0.26 -42.79
C LYS A 688 -1.77 1.45 -41.89
N ALA A 689 -1.76 1.23 -40.58
CA ALA A 689 -2.16 2.21 -39.57
C ALA A 689 -1.56 1.86 -38.21
N LEU A 690 -1.46 2.88 -37.35
CA LEU A 690 -0.95 2.83 -35.99
C LEU A 690 -1.96 3.52 -35.06
N TRP A 691 -2.12 2.99 -33.86
CA TRP A 691 -2.87 3.61 -32.75
C TRP A 691 -2.03 3.51 -31.48
N GLY A 692 -2.22 4.46 -30.57
CA GLY A 692 -1.66 4.39 -29.23
C GLY A 692 -2.74 4.52 -28.18
N ARG A 693 -2.53 3.85 -27.04
CA ARG A 693 -3.42 3.94 -25.86
C ARG A 693 -2.60 3.97 -24.57
N LEU A 694 -3.06 4.71 -23.58
CA LEU A 694 -2.65 4.54 -22.19
C LEU A 694 -3.73 3.72 -21.47
N VAL A 695 -3.33 2.62 -20.82
CA VAL A 695 -4.27 1.69 -20.16
C VAL A 695 -3.92 1.53 -18.69
N GLY A 696 -4.85 1.89 -17.80
CA GLY A 696 -4.70 1.78 -16.35
C GLY A 696 -6.04 1.51 -15.66
N GLY A 697 -6.10 0.53 -14.76
CA GLY A 697 -7.37 0.12 -14.15
C GLY A 697 -8.43 -0.23 -15.22
N ASN A 698 -9.56 0.49 -15.18
CA ASN A 698 -10.61 0.42 -16.20
C ASN A 698 -10.62 1.64 -17.14
N ASP A 699 -9.68 2.57 -16.98
CA ASP A 699 -9.58 3.75 -17.84
C ASP A 699 -8.63 3.48 -19.02
N VAL A 700 -9.04 3.98 -20.17
CA VAL A 700 -8.26 3.98 -21.41
C VAL A 700 -8.24 5.41 -21.93
N ILE A 701 -7.06 5.91 -22.27
CA ILE A 701 -6.87 7.20 -22.95
C ILE A 701 -6.33 6.86 -24.32
N ASP A 702 -7.15 7.06 -25.34
CA ASP A 702 -6.74 6.85 -26.72
C ASP A 702 -5.95 8.06 -27.21
N ALA A 703 -5.03 7.81 -28.13
CA ALA A 703 -4.29 8.89 -28.76
C ALA A 703 -5.19 9.66 -29.73
N ASP A 704 -5.18 10.99 -29.63
CA ASP A 704 -5.92 11.87 -30.53
C ASP A 704 -5.13 12.24 -31.80
N GLU A 705 -3.80 12.15 -31.73
CA GLU A 705 -2.91 12.37 -32.85
C GLU A 705 -1.88 11.23 -32.97
N VAL A 706 -1.79 10.65 -34.17
CA VAL A 706 -0.83 9.57 -34.47
C VAL A 706 -0.16 9.83 -35.80
N HIS A 707 1.15 10.11 -35.76
CA HIS A 707 2.00 10.20 -36.94
C HIS A 707 2.82 8.93 -37.07
N PHE A 708 2.62 8.22 -38.18
CA PHE A 708 3.37 7.03 -38.54
C PHE A 708 4.12 7.27 -39.85
N HIS A 709 5.44 7.39 -39.79
CA HIS A 709 6.27 7.59 -40.98
C HIS A 709 6.92 6.27 -41.38
N ALA A 710 6.19 5.42 -42.11
CA ALA A 710 6.66 4.09 -42.51
C ALA A 710 8.02 4.09 -43.23
N SER A 711 8.34 5.14 -44.00
CA SER A 711 9.63 5.28 -44.69
C SER A 711 10.77 5.79 -43.82
N ARG A 712 10.46 6.40 -42.67
CA ARG A 712 11.42 6.92 -41.70
C ARG A 712 11.49 6.07 -40.42
N GLU A 713 10.60 5.08 -40.30
CA GLU A 713 10.55 4.12 -39.19
C GLU A 713 10.44 4.80 -37.81
N ARG A 714 9.73 5.92 -37.80
CA ARG A 714 9.46 6.74 -36.62
C ARG A 714 7.96 6.85 -36.41
N PHE A 715 7.59 6.97 -35.14
CA PHE A 715 6.23 7.32 -34.76
C PHE A 715 6.23 8.52 -33.81
N THR A 716 5.12 9.24 -33.81
CA THR A 716 4.74 10.19 -32.76
C THR A 716 3.30 9.91 -32.40
N VAL A 717 3.02 9.78 -31.10
CA VAL A 717 1.68 9.57 -30.57
C VAL A 717 1.43 10.62 -29.50
N ARG A 718 0.30 11.32 -29.60
CA ARG A 718 -0.16 12.31 -28.63
C ARG A 718 -1.34 11.75 -27.85
N PHE A 719 -1.29 11.86 -26.53
CA PHE A 719 -2.35 11.47 -25.61
C PHE A 719 -2.90 12.70 -24.90
N PRO A 720 -4.17 13.06 -25.08
CA PRO A 720 -4.76 14.19 -24.37
C PRO A 720 -4.85 13.88 -22.86
N LEU A 721 -4.56 14.88 -22.02
CA LEU A 721 -4.74 14.80 -20.56
C LEU A 721 -6.14 15.22 -20.11
N SER A 722 -7.01 15.58 -21.06
CA SER A 722 -8.43 15.75 -20.87
C SER A 722 -9.16 15.34 -22.16
N GLU A 723 -10.07 14.36 -22.07
CA GLU A 723 -10.89 13.93 -23.21
C GLU A 723 -12.36 13.94 -22.79
N GLY A 724 -13.22 14.64 -23.54
CA GLY A 724 -14.64 14.80 -23.19
C GLY A 724 -14.89 15.48 -21.84
N GLY A 725 -13.93 16.27 -21.35
CA GLY A 725 -13.99 16.92 -20.04
C GLY A 725 -13.66 16.03 -18.83
N ARG A 726 -13.06 14.85 -19.04
CA ARG A 726 -12.71 13.91 -17.96
C ARG A 726 -11.21 13.57 -17.90
N ALA A 727 -10.66 13.63 -16.69
CA ALA A 727 -9.27 13.35 -16.41
C ALA A 727 -8.87 11.87 -16.49
N PRO A 728 -7.58 11.63 -16.72
CA PRO A 728 -6.91 10.43 -16.23
C PRO A 728 -6.99 10.29 -14.71
N SER A 729 -7.35 9.10 -14.22
CA SER A 729 -7.38 8.84 -12.78
C SER A 729 -6.00 8.96 -12.11
N THR A 730 -5.94 9.59 -10.94
CA THR A 730 -4.73 9.65 -10.09
C THR A 730 -4.55 8.41 -9.20
N ARG A 731 -5.52 7.48 -9.21
CA ARG A 731 -5.56 6.30 -8.33
C ARG A 731 -4.59 5.19 -8.74
N TYR A 732 -4.24 5.13 -10.02
CA TYR A 732 -3.32 4.13 -10.58
C TYR A 732 -2.46 4.73 -11.68
N GLY A 733 -1.43 4.00 -12.09
CA GLY A 733 -0.67 4.35 -13.27
C GLY A 733 -1.20 3.66 -14.53
N PHE A 734 -0.72 4.11 -15.67
CA PHE A 734 -1.11 3.71 -17.00
C PHE A 734 0.07 3.10 -17.74
N SER A 735 -0.15 1.95 -18.37
CA SER A 735 0.78 1.34 -19.31
C SER A 735 0.54 1.89 -20.72
N ALA A 736 1.60 2.36 -21.38
CA ALA A 736 1.50 2.75 -22.79
C ALA A 736 1.51 1.53 -23.70
N ARG A 737 0.60 1.52 -24.67
CA ARG A 737 0.44 0.46 -25.67
C ARG A 737 0.37 1.05 -27.06
N LEU A 738 0.93 0.33 -28.03
CA LEU A 738 0.77 0.63 -29.45
C LEU A 738 0.08 -0.53 -30.14
N SER A 739 -0.77 -0.20 -31.10
CA SER A 739 -1.48 -1.16 -31.95
C SER A 739 -1.23 -0.86 -33.41
N VAL A 740 -0.94 -1.89 -34.21
CA VAL A 740 -0.81 -1.78 -35.67
C VAL A 740 -1.84 -2.67 -36.38
N VAL A 741 -2.27 -2.28 -37.57
CA VAL A 741 -3.05 -3.16 -38.46
C VAL A 741 -2.15 -3.82 -39.48
N LEU A 742 -2.03 -5.14 -39.35
CA LEU A 742 -1.27 -6.03 -40.22
C LEU A 742 -2.20 -7.14 -40.72
N ASP A 743 -2.22 -7.37 -42.04
CA ASP A 743 -3.13 -8.33 -42.72
C ASP A 743 -4.61 -8.15 -42.35
N GLY A 744 -5.06 -6.90 -42.17
CA GLY A 744 -6.44 -6.59 -41.78
C GLY A 744 -6.80 -6.93 -40.33
N ARG A 745 -5.81 -7.19 -39.46
CA ARG A 745 -6.02 -7.48 -38.03
C ARG A 745 -5.24 -6.52 -37.13
N HIS A 746 -5.87 -6.09 -36.05
CA HIS A 746 -5.22 -5.30 -35.00
C HIS A 746 -4.28 -6.18 -34.18
N GLN A 747 -3.07 -5.68 -33.94
CA GLN A 747 -2.08 -6.31 -33.06
C GLN A 747 -1.56 -5.27 -32.07
N GLU A 748 -1.82 -5.48 -30.79
CA GLU A 748 -1.38 -4.60 -29.70
C GLU A 748 -0.13 -5.13 -29.00
N ARG A 749 0.78 -4.23 -28.59
CA ARG A 749 1.92 -4.53 -27.72
C ARG A 749 2.19 -3.40 -26.72
N TRP A 750 2.84 -3.75 -25.62
CA TRP A 750 3.37 -2.79 -24.66
C TRP A 750 4.48 -1.96 -25.32
N LEU A 751 4.46 -0.65 -25.15
CA LEU A 751 5.48 0.24 -25.69
C LEU A 751 6.72 0.23 -24.80
N LYS A 752 7.78 -0.44 -25.24
CA LYS A 752 9.07 -0.50 -24.52
C LYS A 752 9.76 0.87 -24.53
N VAL A 753 10.60 1.13 -23.55
CA VAL A 753 11.39 2.36 -23.41
C VAL A 753 12.84 2.09 -23.85
N SER A 754 13.46 3.01 -24.57
CA SER A 754 14.89 2.93 -24.93
C SER A 754 15.79 3.03 -23.69
N ASN A 755 17.05 2.61 -23.77
CA ASN A 755 17.99 2.79 -22.65
C ASN A 755 18.21 4.28 -22.39
N ASP A 756 18.43 5.08 -23.45
CA ASP A 756 18.61 6.53 -23.40
C ASP A 756 17.49 7.23 -22.59
N LEU A 757 16.23 6.93 -22.91
CA LEU A 757 15.10 7.54 -22.20
C LEU A 757 14.99 7.05 -20.75
N GLN A 758 15.42 5.83 -20.46
CA GLN A 758 15.43 5.29 -19.09
C GLN A 758 16.46 5.97 -18.18
N HIS A 759 17.47 6.68 -18.72
CA HIS A 759 18.39 7.49 -17.90
C HIS A 759 17.69 8.67 -17.24
N SER A 760 16.65 9.22 -17.89
CA SER A 760 15.86 10.31 -17.33
C SER A 760 14.78 9.83 -16.36
N PHE A 761 14.59 8.51 -16.20
CA PHE A 761 13.52 7.94 -15.38
C PHE A 761 14.00 7.61 -13.95
N PRO A 762 13.17 7.88 -12.92
CA PRO A 762 11.85 8.52 -12.97
C PRO A 762 11.90 10.00 -13.39
N MET A 763 11.06 10.39 -14.36
CA MET A 763 10.98 11.77 -14.83
C MET A 763 9.68 12.40 -14.35
N ASN A 764 9.76 13.57 -13.73
CA ASN A 764 8.59 14.35 -13.34
C ASN A 764 8.37 15.51 -14.32
N ALA A 765 7.14 15.69 -14.74
CA ALA A 765 6.70 16.79 -15.59
C ALA A 765 5.41 17.41 -15.04
N MET A 766 5.06 18.59 -15.53
CA MET A 766 3.91 19.36 -15.08
C MET A 766 3.11 19.88 -16.26
N ALA A 767 1.80 19.69 -16.18
CA ALA A 767 0.77 20.32 -16.99
C ALA A 767 -0.07 21.23 -16.06
N THR A 768 -0.94 22.07 -16.62
CA THR A 768 -1.81 22.97 -15.85
C THR A 768 -2.73 22.21 -14.90
N LEU A 769 -3.33 21.10 -15.36
CA LEU A 769 -4.28 20.33 -14.54
C LEU A 769 -3.64 19.12 -13.83
N ARG A 770 -2.43 18.73 -14.23
CA ARG A 770 -1.81 17.46 -13.82
C ARG A 770 -0.31 17.55 -13.63
N GLY A 771 0.17 17.01 -12.51
CA GLY A 771 1.53 16.51 -12.43
C GLY A 771 1.61 15.11 -13.04
N VAL A 772 2.70 14.83 -13.76
CA VAL A 772 2.91 13.53 -14.42
C VAL A 772 4.28 12.97 -14.04
N THR A 773 4.33 11.67 -13.77
CA THR A 773 5.58 10.95 -13.53
C THR A 773 5.72 9.82 -14.57
N PHE A 774 6.79 9.88 -15.35
CA PHE A 774 7.15 8.85 -16.33
C PHE A 774 8.17 7.88 -15.73
N THR A 775 7.92 6.59 -15.91
CA THR A 775 8.75 5.48 -15.42
C THR A 775 8.68 4.31 -16.39
N ARG A 776 9.34 3.20 -16.05
CA ARG A 776 9.16 1.92 -16.73
C ARG A 776 8.61 0.82 -15.81
N THR A 777 7.88 -0.12 -16.41
CA THR A 777 7.33 -1.30 -15.72
C THR A 777 8.41 -2.35 -15.43
N ARG A 778 8.64 -2.69 -14.16
CA ARG A 778 9.73 -3.61 -13.72
C ARG A 778 9.94 -4.85 -14.61
N SER A 779 8.88 -5.54 -15.00
CA SER A 779 9.01 -6.81 -15.75
C SER A 779 9.14 -6.64 -17.27
N ALA A 780 8.40 -5.71 -17.87
CA ALA A 780 8.22 -5.68 -19.32
C ALA A 780 9.06 -4.63 -20.05
N GLY A 781 9.68 -3.68 -19.34
CA GLY A 781 10.44 -2.62 -20.02
C GLY A 781 9.57 -1.47 -20.53
N ALA A 782 8.26 -1.48 -20.27
CA ALA A 782 7.32 -0.59 -20.94
C ALA A 782 7.11 0.74 -20.23
N LEU A 783 6.83 1.78 -21.02
CA LEU A 783 6.51 3.12 -20.56
C LEU A 783 5.30 3.07 -19.64
N TRP A 784 5.47 3.67 -18.47
CA TRP A 784 4.47 3.74 -17.43
C TRP A 784 4.31 5.18 -16.97
N VAL A 785 3.06 5.65 -16.95
CA VAL A 785 2.71 7.03 -16.64
C VAL A 785 1.88 7.05 -15.36
N ARG A 786 2.17 7.95 -14.43
CA ARG A 786 1.34 8.18 -13.25
C ARG A 786 0.93 9.65 -13.17
N PHE A 787 -0.36 9.89 -12.96
CA PHE A 787 -0.93 11.21 -12.77
C PHE A 787 -1.04 11.56 -11.29
N ARG A 788 -0.98 12.85 -10.99
CA ARG A 788 -1.15 13.42 -9.65
C ARG A 788 -1.68 14.86 -9.77
N PRO A 789 -2.24 15.42 -8.69
CA PRO A 789 -2.56 16.84 -8.65
C PRO A 789 -1.32 17.72 -8.91
N PRO A 790 -1.49 18.91 -9.53
CA PRO A 790 -0.39 19.77 -9.98
C PRO A 790 0.20 20.62 -8.85
N TYR A 791 0.68 19.98 -7.78
CA TYR A 791 1.42 20.66 -6.71
C TYR A 791 2.76 21.22 -7.16
N LEU A 792 3.15 22.41 -6.70
CA LEU A 792 4.51 22.94 -6.87
C LEU A 792 5.55 22.11 -6.13
N LEU A 793 6.86 22.34 -6.38
CA LEU A 793 7.92 21.51 -5.77
C LEU A 793 7.92 21.60 -4.24
N ASP A 794 7.75 22.81 -3.72
CA ASP A 794 7.65 23.16 -2.29
C ASP A 794 6.29 22.83 -1.66
N GLU A 795 5.38 22.22 -2.42
CA GLU A 795 4.11 21.66 -1.95
C GLU A 795 4.15 20.12 -1.96
N ARG A 796 5.22 19.50 -2.46
CA ARG A 796 5.29 18.05 -2.62
C ARG A 796 6.06 17.37 -1.49
N GLY A 797 5.56 16.22 -1.07
CA GLY A 797 6.21 15.40 -0.04
C GLY A 797 5.88 15.87 1.38
N ARG A 798 6.22 15.03 2.36
CA ARG A 798 5.86 15.27 3.76
C ARG A 798 6.60 16.45 4.38
N PHE A 799 7.88 16.59 4.09
CA PHE A 799 8.69 17.71 4.59
C PHE A 799 8.13 19.05 4.12
N ALA A 800 7.92 19.23 2.81
CA ALA A 800 7.43 20.48 2.26
C ALA A 800 6.02 20.83 2.76
N GLN A 801 5.12 19.84 2.85
CA GLN A 801 3.80 20.01 3.47
C GLN A 801 3.89 20.46 4.93
N ARG A 802 4.77 19.84 5.75
CA ARG A 802 4.99 20.27 7.14
C ARG A 802 5.52 21.70 7.22
N GLN A 803 6.45 22.08 6.34
CA GLN A 803 6.96 23.46 6.28
C GLN A 803 5.85 24.46 5.96
N LEU A 804 4.96 24.13 5.02
CA LEU A 804 3.78 24.95 4.72
C LEU A 804 2.86 25.08 5.94
N HIS A 805 2.54 23.96 6.61
CA HIS A 805 1.70 23.98 7.81
C HIS A 805 2.29 24.91 8.88
N GLU A 806 3.57 24.75 9.21
CA GLU A 806 4.23 25.57 10.23
C GLU A 806 4.37 27.05 9.83
N HIS A 807 4.56 27.34 8.54
CA HIS A 807 4.61 28.70 8.04
C HIS A 807 3.29 29.43 8.31
N PHE A 808 2.16 28.85 7.89
CA PHE A 808 0.85 29.46 8.11
C PHE A 808 0.42 29.45 9.58
N GLN A 809 0.73 28.40 10.34
CA GLN A 809 0.49 28.40 11.79
C GLN A 809 1.27 29.51 12.51
N ARG A 810 2.52 29.81 12.11
CA ARG A 810 3.29 30.92 12.70
C ARG A 810 2.66 32.27 12.39
N LEU A 811 2.14 32.45 11.18
CA LEU A 811 1.41 33.67 10.80
C LEU A 811 0.13 33.85 11.64
N THR A 812 -0.50 32.78 12.13
CA THR A 812 -1.73 32.87 12.94
C THR A 812 -1.50 32.86 14.45
N SER A 813 -0.40 32.28 14.96
CA SER A 813 -0.20 31.99 16.39
C SER A 813 0.67 33.00 17.14
N ALA A 814 1.51 33.77 16.44
CA ALA A 814 2.33 34.77 17.11
C ALA A 814 1.45 35.93 17.57
N GLY A 815 1.40 36.21 18.88
CA GLY A 815 0.91 37.46 19.47
C GLY A 815 1.70 38.72 19.04
N GLY A 816 2.38 38.69 17.90
CA GLY A 816 2.96 39.83 17.21
C GLY A 816 2.00 40.28 16.13
N GLY A 817 1.29 41.36 16.39
CA GLY A 817 0.27 41.98 15.53
C GLY A 817 0.55 41.89 14.03
N LEU A 818 -0.02 40.89 13.38
CA LEU A 818 -0.64 41.11 12.09
C LEU A 818 -1.99 41.77 12.36
N THR A 819 -2.03 43.08 12.15
CA THR A 819 -3.22 43.95 12.10
C THR A 819 -4.18 43.60 10.95
N VAL A 820 -3.93 42.52 10.22
CA VAL A 820 -4.68 42.12 9.04
C VAL A 820 -5.83 41.21 9.46
N ARG A 821 -7.05 41.75 9.43
CA ARG A 821 -8.29 40.97 9.61
C ARG A 821 -8.39 39.90 8.51
N PRO A 822 -9.10 38.77 8.75
CA PRO A 822 -9.38 37.77 7.74
C PRO A 822 -9.99 38.43 6.50
N ARG A 823 -9.67 37.90 5.33
CA ARG A 823 -10.24 38.38 4.07
C ARG A 823 -11.73 38.10 4.07
N ASN A 824 -12.51 38.96 3.40
CA ASN A 824 -13.93 38.74 3.15
C ASN A 824 -14.11 37.65 2.08
N THR A 825 -13.67 36.45 2.45
CA THR A 825 -13.59 35.25 1.63
C THR A 825 -14.35 34.14 2.35
N VAL A 826 -15.09 33.35 1.57
CA VAL A 826 -15.77 32.13 2.00
C VAL A 826 -15.02 30.94 1.43
N LEU A 827 -14.48 30.08 2.30
CA LEU A 827 -13.92 28.79 1.89
C LEU A 827 -14.99 27.71 2.02
N LEU A 828 -15.30 27.05 0.91
CA LEU A 828 -16.29 25.99 0.80
C LEU A 828 -15.59 24.65 0.55
N GLU A 829 -15.95 23.62 1.31
CA GLU A 829 -15.42 22.26 1.14
C GLU A 829 -16.53 21.22 1.30
N SER A 830 -16.63 20.28 0.35
CA SER A 830 -17.54 19.14 0.48
C SER A 830 -16.79 17.82 0.35
N PHE A 831 -16.95 16.92 1.31
CA PHE A 831 -16.38 15.57 1.32
C PHE A 831 -14.87 15.57 1.03
N ASN A 832 -14.11 16.44 1.72
CA ASN A 832 -12.67 16.64 1.55
C ASN A 832 -12.30 17.04 0.09
N GLY A 833 -13.10 17.93 -0.49
CA GLY A 833 -12.92 18.48 -1.84
C GLY A 833 -13.13 17.48 -2.97
N ARG A 834 -13.70 16.30 -2.71
CA ARG A 834 -13.94 15.29 -3.75
C ARG A 834 -15.10 15.68 -4.66
N TYR A 835 -16.06 16.43 -4.14
CA TYR A 835 -17.26 16.83 -4.87
C TYR A 835 -17.58 18.30 -4.58
N VAL A 836 -18.30 18.92 -5.51
CA VAL A 836 -18.99 20.20 -5.36
C VAL A 836 -20.47 19.85 -5.30
N SER A 837 -21.02 19.75 -4.09
CA SER A 837 -22.36 19.16 -3.87
C SER A 837 -22.86 19.46 -2.45
N ASP A 838 -23.99 18.84 -2.08
CA ASP A 838 -24.48 18.76 -0.70
C ASP A 838 -24.89 20.14 -0.14
N SER A 839 -25.04 20.26 1.20
CA SER A 839 -25.59 21.48 1.80
C SER A 839 -24.71 22.69 1.56
N VAL A 840 -23.41 22.47 1.35
CA VAL A 840 -22.42 23.51 1.02
C VAL A 840 -22.74 24.18 -0.31
N LEU A 841 -23.18 23.42 -1.33
CA LEU A 841 -23.56 23.98 -2.64
C LEU A 841 -24.86 24.77 -2.58
N ALA A 842 -25.86 24.29 -1.87
CA ALA A 842 -27.11 25.02 -1.67
C ALA A 842 -26.87 26.36 -0.93
N ILE A 843 -26.05 26.34 0.12
CA ILE A 843 -25.66 27.56 0.85
C ILE A 843 -24.86 28.51 -0.05
N TYR A 844 -23.99 27.99 -0.91
CA TYR A 844 -23.26 28.82 -1.87
C TYR A 844 -24.20 29.60 -2.79
N HIS A 845 -25.23 28.95 -3.34
CA HIS A 845 -26.18 29.61 -4.24
C HIS A 845 -26.91 30.76 -3.55
N GLU A 846 -27.44 30.53 -2.34
CA GLU A 846 -28.08 31.57 -1.52
C GLU A 846 -27.10 32.73 -1.20
N LEU A 847 -25.87 32.41 -0.81
CA LEU A 847 -24.85 33.42 -0.52
C LEU A 847 -24.48 34.24 -1.75
N ARG A 848 -24.37 33.60 -2.92
CA ARG A 848 -23.95 34.26 -4.16
C ARG A 848 -24.93 35.36 -4.57
N GLU A 849 -26.22 35.15 -4.33
CA GLU A 849 -27.27 36.12 -4.63
C GLU A 849 -27.23 37.31 -3.66
N ARG A 850 -27.08 37.06 -2.36
CA ARG A 850 -27.19 38.09 -1.31
C ARG A 850 -25.88 38.81 -0.99
N TYR A 851 -24.75 38.11 -1.16
CA TYR A 851 -23.40 38.60 -0.88
C TYR A 851 -22.47 38.52 -2.10
N PRO A 852 -22.81 39.17 -3.23
CA PRO A 852 -22.06 39.03 -4.48
C PRO A 852 -20.64 39.62 -4.43
N ALA A 853 -20.35 40.49 -3.45
CA ALA A 853 -19.02 41.08 -3.24
C ALA A 853 -18.05 40.18 -2.46
N LEU A 854 -18.51 39.08 -1.86
CA LEU A 854 -17.61 38.12 -1.20
C LEU A 854 -16.80 37.36 -2.26
N GLU A 855 -15.56 37.04 -1.91
CA GLU A 855 -14.76 36.10 -2.66
C GLU A 855 -15.15 34.67 -2.24
N TYR A 856 -15.40 33.79 -3.22
CA TYR A 856 -15.76 32.40 -2.97
C TYR A 856 -14.66 31.47 -3.46
N LEU A 857 -14.05 30.72 -2.54
CA LEU A 857 -13.03 29.72 -2.84
C LEU A 857 -13.59 28.33 -2.56
N TRP A 858 -13.49 27.43 -3.54
CA TRP A 858 -13.91 26.04 -3.39
C TRP A 858 -12.69 25.13 -3.27
N SER A 859 -12.55 24.42 -2.15
CA SER A 859 -11.46 23.46 -2.03
C SER A 859 -11.77 22.18 -2.78
N VAL A 860 -10.86 21.79 -3.66
CA VAL A 860 -11.00 20.61 -4.52
C VAL A 860 -9.80 19.69 -4.35
N ALA A 861 -10.04 18.38 -4.31
CA ALA A 861 -8.98 17.38 -4.36
C ALA A 861 -8.37 17.25 -5.76
N ASP A 862 -9.10 17.76 -6.76
CA ASP A 862 -8.77 17.68 -8.17
C ASP A 862 -9.29 18.92 -8.90
N LEU A 863 -8.41 19.63 -9.63
CA LEU A 863 -8.75 20.86 -10.38
C LEU A 863 -9.74 20.65 -11.53
N GLU A 864 -10.01 19.41 -11.93
CA GLU A 864 -11.06 19.12 -12.92
C GLU A 864 -12.46 19.00 -12.32
N THR A 865 -12.57 19.05 -10.99
CA THR A 865 -13.88 19.10 -10.34
C THR A 865 -14.59 20.36 -10.80
N ALA A 866 -15.72 20.22 -11.49
CA ALA A 866 -16.52 21.35 -11.93
C ALA A 866 -17.02 22.14 -10.71
N ILE A 867 -16.68 23.43 -10.66
CA ILE A 867 -17.11 24.35 -9.62
C ILE A 867 -18.19 25.31 -10.14
N PRO A 868 -19.00 25.93 -9.27
CA PRO A 868 -20.04 26.85 -9.70
C PRO A 868 -19.45 28.19 -10.19
N ASP A 869 -20.13 28.82 -11.15
CA ASP A 869 -19.74 30.11 -11.72
C ASP A 869 -19.67 31.21 -10.64
N GLY A 870 -18.57 31.97 -10.61
CA GLY A 870 -18.34 33.00 -9.60
C GLY A 870 -17.64 32.49 -8.34
N SER A 871 -17.07 31.28 -8.38
CA SER A 871 -16.11 30.78 -7.40
C SER A 871 -14.78 30.39 -8.07
N SER A 872 -13.71 30.26 -7.29
CA SER A 872 -12.38 29.85 -7.76
C SER A 872 -11.94 28.55 -7.08
N PRO A 873 -11.32 27.60 -7.80
CA PRO A 873 -10.89 26.35 -7.19
C PRO A 873 -9.57 26.56 -6.43
N VAL A 874 -9.45 25.96 -5.25
CA VAL A 874 -8.19 25.87 -4.50
C VAL A 874 -7.85 24.40 -4.26
N LEU A 875 -6.72 23.94 -4.79
CA LEU A 875 -6.33 22.54 -4.67
C LEU A 875 -5.95 22.22 -3.22
N ILE A 876 -6.63 21.27 -2.58
CA ILE A 876 -6.31 20.83 -1.21
C ILE A 876 -4.83 20.48 -1.10
N HIS A 877 -4.19 20.87 0.00
CA HIS A 877 -2.72 20.77 0.24
C HIS A 877 -1.83 21.74 -0.57
N SER A 878 -2.36 22.54 -1.50
CA SER A 878 -1.58 23.62 -2.10
C SER A 878 -1.34 24.77 -1.12
N ARG A 879 -0.36 25.63 -1.41
CA ARG A 879 -0.13 26.89 -0.71
C ARG A 879 -1.37 27.78 -0.72
N ALA A 880 -2.09 27.83 -1.85
CA ALA A 880 -3.33 28.58 -1.97
C ALA A 880 -4.43 28.04 -1.03
N TYR A 881 -4.53 26.72 -0.86
CA TYR A 881 -5.43 26.13 0.11
C TYR A 881 -5.03 26.45 1.56
N MET A 882 -3.73 26.38 1.88
CA MET A 882 -3.27 26.75 3.22
C MET A 882 -3.59 28.21 3.54
N ASP A 883 -3.36 29.10 2.58
CA ASP A 883 -3.69 30.51 2.69
C ASP A 883 -5.20 30.74 2.87
N ALA A 884 -6.03 30.11 2.05
CA ALA A 884 -7.49 30.18 2.16
C ALA A 884 -7.98 29.68 3.52
N LEU A 885 -7.51 28.52 3.97
CA LEU A 885 -7.93 27.88 5.22
C LEU A 885 -7.62 28.73 6.45
N HIS A 886 -6.49 29.45 6.46
CA HIS A 886 -6.09 30.29 7.58
C HIS A 886 -6.62 31.72 7.50
N ASN A 887 -6.93 32.24 6.30
CA ASN A 887 -7.26 33.67 6.11
C ASN A 887 -8.70 33.95 5.67
N ALA A 888 -9.50 32.93 5.30
CA ALA A 888 -10.92 33.12 5.00
C ALA A 888 -11.71 33.44 6.26
N ARG A 889 -12.61 34.44 6.18
CA ARG A 889 -13.49 34.83 7.27
C ARG A 889 -14.58 33.79 7.56
N TYR A 890 -15.11 33.16 6.52
CA TYR A 890 -16.16 32.14 6.64
C TYR A 890 -15.65 30.80 6.12
N LEU A 891 -15.87 29.75 6.89
CA LEU A 891 -15.54 28.38 6.55
C LEU A 891 -16.82 27.55 6.56
N ILE A 892 -17.12 26.88 5.46
CA ILE A 892 -18.31 26.04 5.31
C ILE A 892 -17.84 24.65 4.88
N ASN A 893 -18.05 23.66 5.75
CA ASN A 893 -17.64 22.28 5.51
C ASN A 893 -18.77 21.32 5.90
N ASN A 894 -18.89 20.17 5.22
CA ASN A 894 -19.80 19.10 5.59
C ASN A 894 -19.09 17.87 6.20
N ASN A 895 -17.77 17.98 6.37
CA ASN A 895 -16.91 17.03 7.04
C ASN A 895 -15.87 17.81 7.87
N ASN A 896 -14.76 17.18 8.28
CA ASN A 896 -13.68 17.86 8.98
C ASN A 896 -12.62 18.47 8.04
N PHE A 897 -11.95 19.54 8.49
CA PHE A 897 -10.70 20.01 7.90
C PHE A 897 -9.50 19.13 8.32
N PRO A 898 -8.33 19.26 7.65
CA PRO A 898 -7.13 18.48 7.98
C PRO A 898 -6.55 18.75 9.37
N PHE A 899 -5.76 17.80 9.88
CA PHE A 899 -5.28 17.82 11.27
C PHE A 899 -4.38 18.99 11.68
N TYR A 900 -3.77 19.66 10.71
CA TYR A 900 -2.91 20.82 10.94
C TYR A 900 -3.69 22.14 11.02
N TYR A 901 -4.99 22.14 10.70
CA TYR A 901 -5.82 23.33 10.81
C TYR A 901 -5.91 23.82 12.25
N ARG A 902 -5.78 25.13 12.44
CA ARG A 902 -5.98 25.82 13.71
C ARG A 902 -6.89 27.01 13.45
N LYS A 903 -8.11 26.97 14.00
CA LYS A 903 -9.09 28.04 13.85
C LYS A 903 -8.61 29.33 14.52
N ARG A 904 -8.81 30.46 13.83
CA ARG A 904 -8.62 31.79 14.42
C ARG A 904 -9.90 32.30 15.09
N PRO A 905 -9.80 33.13 16.13
CA PRO A 905 -10.99 33.68 16.82
C PRO A 905 -11.91 34.53 15.95
N ASP A 906 -11.40 35.09 14.85
CA ASP A 906 -12.10 35.98 13.92
C ASP A 906 -12.71 35.26 12.70
N GLN A 907 -12.58 33.93 12.63
CA GLN A 907 -13.24 33.09 11.64
C GLN A 907 -14.58 32.57 12.15
N THR A 908 -15.55 32.44 11.24
CA THR A 908 -16.82 31.76 11.48
C THR A 908 -16.84 30.43 10.74
N TYR A 909 -16.96 29.33 11.47
CA TYR A 909 -16.98 27.96 10.95
C TYR A 909 -18.37 27.34 11.09
N LEU A 910 -19.05 27.19 9.94
CA LEU A 910 -20.30 26.46 9.79
C LEU A 910 -20.02 25.00 9.39
N GLN A 911 -20.31 24.08 10.30
CA GLN A 911 -20.31 22.65 10.06
C GLN A 911 -21.71 22.20 9.66
N THR A 912 -21.87 21.74 8.42
CA THR A 912 -23.17 21.29 7.91
C THR A 912 -23.44 19.82 8.22
N TRP A 913 -22.40 19.02 8.48
CA TRP A 913 -22.46 17.55 8.46
C TRP A 913 -23.14 17.04 7.17
N HIS A 914 -23.46 15.74 7.10
CA HIS A 914 -23.88 15.14 5.82
C HIS A 914 -25.00 14.11 5.94
N GLY A 915 -25.84 14.22 6.99
CA GLY A 915 -27.02 13.38 7.11
C GLY A 915 -27.43 13.07 8.55
N THR A 916 -28.71 12.75 8.73
CA THR A 916 -29.25 12.22 9.99
C THR A 916 -28.60 10.87 10.33
N PRO A 917 -28.01 10.71 11.53
CA PRO A 917 -27.24 9.51 11.87
C PRO A 917 -28.13 8.34 12.29
N LEU A 918 -28.20 7.28 11.48
CA LEU A 918 -28.75 5.98 11.94
C LEU A 918 -27.74 5.18 12.77
N LYS A 919 -26.48 5.20 12.31
CA LYS A 919 -25.36 4.43 12.88
C LYS A 919 -24.65 5.27 13.92
N ARG A 920 -24.05 4.62 14.93
CA ARG A 920 -23.14 5.30 15.86
C ARG A 920 -22.00 5.97 15.10
N ILE A 921 -21.68 7.21 15.48
CA ILE A 921 -20.64 8.06 14.87
C ILE A 921 -19.80 8.74 15.96
N GLY A 922 -18.66 9.31 15.57
CA GLY A 922 -17.78 10.04 16.50
C GLY A 922 -17.37 9.21 17.70
N ASN A 923 -17.56 9.75 18.90
CA ASN A 923 -17.20 9.15 20.17
C ASN A 923 -18.03 7.92 20.53
N ASP A 924 -19.22 7.75 19.92
CA ASP A 924 -20.13 6.63 20.20
C ASP A 924 -19.77 5.35 19.44
N VAL A 925 -18.84 5.43 18.48
CA VAL A 925 -18.27 4.25 17.81
C VAL A 925 -17.32 3.53 18.78
N PRO A 926 -17.43 2.20 18.94
CA PRO A 926 -16.48 1.42 19.73
C PRO A 926 -15.02 1.76 19.38
N GLY A 927 -14.19 1.99 20.39
CA GLY A 927 -12.86 2.59 20.26
C GLY A 927 -11.93 1.91 19.26
N ALA A 928 -12.02 0.58 19.14
CA ALA A 928 -11.21 -0.23 18.23
C ALA A 928 -11.46 0.08 16.74
N ASN A 929 -12.59 0.69 16.38
CA ASN A 929 -13.02 0.85 14.99
C ASN A 929 -12.65 2.21 14.38
N LEU A 930 -12.05 3.14 15.14
CA LEU A 930 -11.61 4.45 14.65
C LEU A 930 -10.14 4.69 14.96
N SER A 931 -9.39 5.29 14.03
CA SER A 931 -7.99 5.65 14.28
C SER A 931 -7.86 6.72 15.38
N LEU A 932 -6.73 6.71 16.10
CA LEU A 932 -6.44 7.71 17.13
C LEU A 932 -6.38 9.12 16.56
N SER A 933 -5.70 9.29 15.42
CA SER A 933 -5.59 10.57 14.74
C SER A 933 -6.96 11.14 14.38
N TYR A 934 -7.90 10.30 13.91
CA TYR A 934 -9.26 10.74 13.63
C TYR A 934 -10.01 11.15 14.89
N ARG A 935 -9.92 10.40 16.00
CA ARG A 935 -10.59 10.79 17.25
C ARG A 935 -10.08 12.12 17.81
N GLN A 936 -8.75 12.31 17.82
CA GLN A 936 -8.15 13.56 18.30
C GLN A 936 -8.46 14.73 17.38
N LEU A 937 -8.47 14.48 16.06
CA LEU A 937 -8.94 15.44 15.07
C LEU A 937 -10.37 15.86 15.36
N MET A 938 -11.32 14.92 15.46
CA MET A 938 -12.73 15.25 15.68
C MET A 938 -12.98 15.93 17.01
N LYS A 939 -12.28 15.53 18.08
CA LYS A 939 -12.36 16.20 19.39
C LYS A 939 -11.97 17.68 19.29
N ARG A 940 -10.89 17.98 18.56
CA ARG A 940 -10.44 19.37 18.33
C ARG A 940 -11.38 20.11 17.38
N GLU A 941 -11.78 19.46 16.29
CA GLU A 941 -12.62 20.04 15.24
C GLU A 941 -13.98 20.45 15.79
N ALA A 942 -14.59 19.63 16.65
CA ALA A 942 -15.82 19.97 17.36
C ALA A 942 -15.67 21.26 18.18
N GLY A 943 -14.53 21.45 18.83
CA GLY A 943 -14.22 22.70 19.55
C GLY A 943 -13.98 23.92 18.64
N TYR A 944 -13.87 23.74 17.32
CA TYR A 944 -13.71 24.83 16.36
C TYR A 944 -15.02 25.28 15.70
N TRP A 945 -16.06 24.45 15.67
CA TRP A 945 -17.33 24.83 15.04
C TRP A 945 -18.02 25.98 15.78
N ASP A 946 -18.43 27.02 15.06
CA ASP A 946 -19.30 28.07 15.63
C ASP A 946 -20.76 27.66 15.55
N VAL A 947 -21.12 26.94 14.47
CA VAL A 947 -22.47 26.45 14.23
C VAL A 947 -22.40 25.03 13.70
N LEU A 948 -23.20 24.13 14.27
CA LEU A 948 -23.44 22.77 13.79
C LEU A 948 -24.87 22.66 13.26
N LEU A 949 -25.03 22.29 11.99
CA LEU A 949 -26.33 22.07 11.37
C LEU A 949 -26.88 20.68 11.70
N ALA A 950 -28.18 20.62 11.94
CA ALA A 950 -28.94 19.39 12.08
C ALA A 950 -30.25 19.46 11.26
N GLN A 951 -30.64 18.34 10.68
CA GLN A 951 -31.85 18.24 9.86
C GLN A 951 -33.14 18.27 10.68
N ASN A 952 -33.12 17.62 11.84
CA ASN A 952 -34.28 17.38 12.69
C ASN A 952 -33.88 17.30 14.17
N ASP A 953 -34.89 17.24 15.05
CA ASP A 953 -34.71 17.20 16.51
C ASP A 953 -33.87 16.01 16.99
N PHE A 954 -33.95 14.87 16.32
CA PHE A 954 -33.17 13.69 16.67
C PHE A 954 -31.67 13.93 16.34
N ALA A 955 -31.35 14.38 15.13
CA ALA A 955 -30.00 14.74 14.73
C ALA A 955 -29.43 15.87 15.61
N ALA A 956 -30.25 16.86 15.96
CA ALA A 956 -29.88 17.98 16.82
C ALA A 956 -29.51 17.56 18.25
N LYS A 957 -29.95 16.38 18.71
CA LYS A 957 -29.54 15.77 19.98
C LYS A 957 -28.32 14.88 19.82
N VAL A 958 -28.30 14.05 18.78
CA VAL A 958 -27.27 13.01 18.60
C VAL A 958 -25.95 13.57 18.11
N LEU A 959 -25.94 14.43 17.09
CA LEU A 959 -24.71 14.98 16.51
C LEU A 959 -23.83 15.70 17.54
N PRO A 960 -24.35 16.66 18.34
CA PRO A 960 -23.50 17.33 19.32
C PRO A 960 -22.97 16.38 20.39
N ALA A 961 -23.79 15.44 20.89
CA ALA A 961 -23.36 14.45 21.88
C ALA A 961 -22.26 13.53 21.34
N ALA A 962 -22.44 13.00 20.12
CA ALA A 962 -21.50 12.09 19.48
C ALA A 962 -20.12 12.74 19.23
N PHE A 963 -20.06 14.06 19.03
CA PHE A 963 -18.79 14.79 18.83
C PHE A 963 -18.28 15.52 20.07
N GLY A 964 -19.07 15.61 21.15
CA GLY A 964 -18.75 16.45 22.31
C GLY A 964 -18.80 17.95 21.99
N TYR A 965 -19.72 18.36 21.11
CA TYR A 965 -19.95 19.75 20.74
C TYR A 965 -20.95 20.41 21.69
N GLU A 966 -20.57 21.56 22.26
CA GLU A 966 -21.38 22.32 23.23
C GLU A 966 -21.84 23.68 22.67
N GLY A 967 -21.56 23.98 21.40
CA GLY A 967 -21.89 25.25 20.77
C GLY A 967 -23.31 25.32 20.19
N ARG A 968 -23.52 26.27 19.28
CA ARG A 968 -24.83 26.54 18.68
C ARG A 968 -25.20 25.46 17.66
N VAL A 969 -26.25 24.71 17.94
CA VAL A 969 -26.88 23.79 16.99
C VAL A 969 -28.01 24.51 16.26
N LEU A 970 -28.00 24.45 14.92
CA LEU A 970 -29.05 25.01 14.07
C LEU A 970 -29.91 23.86 13.51
N ASN A 971 -31.14 23.74 13.99
CA ASN A 971 -32.08 22.72 13.52
C ASN A 971 -33.11 23.35 12.56
N VAL A 972 -32.80 23.36 11.26
CA VAL A 972 -33.59 24.10 10.25
C VAL A 972 -33.78 23.34 8.94
N GLY A 973 -33.56 22.02 8.95
CA GLY A 973 -33.51 21.19 7.75
C GLY A 973 -32.13 21.18 7.10
N TYR A 974 -31.96 20.42 6.03
CA TYR A 974 -30.73 20.43 5.25
C TYR A 974 -30.89 21.24 3.96
N PRO A 975 -30.05 22.28 3.72
CA PRO A 975 -30.03 23.05 2.48
C PRO A 975 -29.97 22.20 1.21
N ARG A 976 -29.26 21.05 1.23
CA ARG A 976 -29.24 20.16 0.07
C ARG A 976 -30.63 19.66 -0.31
N ASN A 977 -31.55 19.51 0.64
CA ASN A 977 -32.87 18.96 0.40
C ASN A 977 -33.83 19.99 -0.21
N ASP A 978 -33.47 21.28 -0.25
CA ASP A 978 -34.32 22.31 -0.88
C ASP A 978 -34.60 21.98 -2.36
N LEU A 979 -33.63 21.40 -3.07
CA LEU A 979 -33.83 20.97 -4.46
C LEU A 979 -34.89 19.86 -4.63
N LEU A 980 -35.16 19.09 -3.57
CA LEU A 980 -36.12 17.98 -3.58
C LEU A 980 -37.57 18.45 -3.51
N VAL A 981 -37.80 19.71 -3.14
CA VAL A 981 -39.11 20.34 -2.95
C VAL A 981 -39.12 21.77 -3.48
N GLY A 982 -39.93 22.04 -4.50
CA GLY A 982 -40.08 23.39 -5.04
C GLY A 982 -40.53 23.40 -6.49
N ASP A 983 -40.65 24.61 -7.04
CA ASP A 983 -41.17 24.83 -8.39
C ASP A 983 -40.24 24.25 -9.48
N ASP A 984 -38.92 24.25 -9.24
CA ASP A 984 -37.92 23.78 -10.20
C ASP A 984 -37.59 22.28 -10.09
N THR A 985 -38.21 21.56 -9.14
CA THR A 985 -37.90 20.14 -8.87
C THR A 985 -38.11 19.25 -10.10
N GLU A 986 -39.19 19.45 -10.85
CA GLU A 986 -39.47 18.63 -12.04
C GLU A 986 -38.47 18.93 -13.17
N THR A 987 -38.12 20.19 -13.39
CA THR A 987 -37.10 20.60 -14.37
C THR A 987 -35.75 19.92 -14.07
N HIS A 988 -35.35 19.87 -12.80
CA HIS A 988 -34.12 19.19 -12.38
C HIS A 988 -34.19 17.68 -12.57
N ARG A 989 -35.35 17.07 -12.26
CA ARG A 989 -35.60 15.65 -12.51
C ARG A 989 -35.49 15.31 -13.99
N GLU A 990 -36.09 16.09 -14.89
CA GLU A 990 -35.98 15.89 -16.34
C GLU A 990 -34.52 15.95 -16.81
N ARG A 991 -33.76 16.95 -16.32
CA ARG A 991 -32.33 17.09 -16.61
C ARG A 991 -31.52 15.88 -16.15
N ALA A 992 -31.72 15.44 -14.90
CA ALA A 992 -31.02 14.29 -14.33
C ALA A 992 -31.36 12.99 -15.08
N ARG A 993 -32.64 12.75 -15.39
CA ARG A 993 -33.07 11.58 -16.17
C ARG A 993 -32.48 11.56 -17.57
N LYS A 994 -32.46 12.72 -18.25
CA LYS A 994 -31.82 12.86 -19.56
C LYS A 994 -30.32 12.58 -19.50
N ALA A 995 -29.61 13.12 -18.51
CA ALA A 995 -28.16 12.89 -18.32
C ALA A 995 -27.85 11.41 -18.04
N LEU A 996 -28.73 10.71 -17.33
CA LEU A 996 -28.62 9.29 -17.01
C LEU A 996 -29.17 8.36 -18.12
N GLY A 997 -29.72 8.91 -19.21
CA GLY A 997 -30.29 8.11 -20.30
C GLY A 997 -31.59 7.36 -19.94
N ILE A 998 -32.35 7.88 -18.97
CA ILE A 998 -33.63 7.32 -18.52
C ILE A 998 -34.75 7.92 -19.38
N ALA A 999 -35.51 7.07 -20.06
CA ALA A 999 -36.59 7.51 -20.94
C ALA A 999 -37.80 8.07 -20.17
N GLU A 1000 -38.62 8.88 -20.84
CA GLU A 1000 -39.90 9.34 -20.31
C GLU A 1000 -40.80 8.14 -19.98
N GLY A 1001 -41.47 8.17 -18.82
CA GLY A 1001 -42.31 7.07 -18.33
C GLY A 1001 -41.57 5.81 -17.86
N GLN A 1002 -40.25 5.72 -18.02
CA GLN A 1002 -39.46 4.57 -17.57
C GLN A 1002 -39.28 4.55 -16.05
N VAL A 1003 -39.63 3.46 -15.36
CA VAL A 1003 -39.44 3.35 -13.91
C VAL A 1003 -37.96 3.16 -13.56
N ALA A 1004 -37.43 3.99 -12.66
CA ALA A 1004 -36.06 3.95 -12.18
C ALA A 1004 -35.96 3.60 -10.69
N LEU A 1005 -35.22 2.54 -10.35
CA LEU A 1005 -34.91 2.15 -8.97
C LEU A 1005 -33.52 2.64 -8.60
N LEU A 1006 -33.37 3.40 -7.52
CA LEU A 1006 -32.07 3.72 -6.94
C LEU A 1006 -31.72 2.66 -5.89
N TYR A 1007 -30.63 1.92 -6.11
CA TYR A 1007 -30.09 0.99 -5.11
C TYR A 1007 -28.83 1.57 -4.47
N ALA A 1008 -28.91 1.89 -3.18
CA ALA A 1008 -27.84 2.55 -2.43
C ALA A 1008 -27.53 1.80 -1.11
N PRO A 1009 -26.84 0.65 -1.16
CA PRO A 1009 -26.45 -0.10 0.04
C PRO A 1009 -25.28 0.57 0.76
N THR A 1010 -25.20 0.36 2.07
CA THR A 1010 -24.05 0.79 2.86
C THR A 1010 -22.88 -0.18 2.75
N TRP A 1011 -21.65 0.32 2.84
CA TRP A 1011 -20.46 -0.53 2.84
C TRP A 1011 -20.33 -1.33 4.14
N ARG A 1012 -19.53 -2.41 4.11
CA ARG A 1012 -19.27 -3.29 5.26
C ARG A 1012 -17.79 -3.27 5.63
N ASP A 1013 -17.49 -3.04 6.90
CA ASP A 1013 -16.12 -2.90 7.43
C ASP A 1013 -15.29 -4.19 7.29
N ASN A 1014 -15.95 -5.34 7.19
CA ASN A 1014 -15.37 -6.69 7.19
C ASN A 1014 -15.26 -7.34 5.79
N VAL A 1015 -15.58 -6.64 4.70
CA VAL A 1015 -15.48 -7.19 3.34
C VAL A 1015 -14.39 -6.46 2.57
N SER A 1016 -13.15 -6.82 2.87
CA SER A 1016 -11.97 -6.24 2.21
C SER A 1016 -11.49 -7.11 1.05
N VAL A 1017 -11.08 -6.48 -0.05
CA VAL A 1017 -10.43 -7.12 -1.20
C VAL A 1017 -9.05 -6.53 -1.40
N SER A 1018 -8.22 -7.15 -2.24
CA SER A 1018 -6.85 -6.68 -2.50
C SER A 1018 -6.75 -5.25 -3.07
N SER A 1019 -7.85 -4.62 -3.43
CA SER A 1019 -7.94 -3.27 -4.02
C SER A 1019 -8.83 -2.29 -3.23
N GLY A 1020 -9.23 -2.62 -2.00
CA GLY A 1020 -10.13 -1.79 -1.19
C GLY A 1020 -11.20 -2.62 -0.48
N TYR A 1021 -12.45 -2.18 -0.51
CA TYR A 1021 -13.61 -2.93 0.00
C TYR A 1021 -14.48 -3.40 -1.17
N ALA A 1022 -15.06 -4.59 -1.08
CA ALA A 1022 -16.00 -5.06 -2.10
C ALA A 1022 -17.37 -4.41 -1.90
N MET A 1023 -18.10 -4.21 -2.99
CA MET A 1023 -19.49 -3.79 -2.92
C MET A 1023 -20.36 -4.96 -2.46
N VAL A 1024 -21.03 -4.81 -1.32
CA VAL A 1024 -22.01 -5.80 -0.86
C VAL A 1024 -23.32 -5.53 -1.59
N SER A 1025 -23.67 -6.36 -2.57
CA SER A 1025 -24.96 -6.32 -3.24
C SER A 1025 -25.79 -7.54 -2.87
N TYR A 1026 -26.82 -7.35 -2.05
CA TYR A 1026 -27.87 -8.34 -1.82
C TYR A 1026 -28.94 -8.32 -2.91
N LEU A 1027 -28.92 -7.30 -3.76
CA LEU A 1027 -29.89 -7.11 -4.83
C LEU A 1027 -29.63 -8.09 -5.97
N ASP A 1028 -30.62 -8.92 -6.27
CA ASP A 1028 -30.75 -9.61 -7.56
C ASP A 1028 -31.38 -8.62 -8.56
N THR A 1029 -30.51 -7.98 -9.34
CA THR A 1029 -30.86 -6.92 -10.31
C THR A 1029 -31.89 -7.39 -11.34
N ARG A 1030 -31.71 -8.59 -11.88
CA ARG A 1030 -32.64 -9.18 -12.85
C ARG A 1030 -34.02 -9.42 -12.25
N SER A 1031 -34.06 -10.03 -11.06
CA SER A 1031 -35.31 -10.37 -10.38
C SER A 1031 -36.11 -9.12 -9.98
N ALA A 1032 -35.41 -8.08 -9.49
CA ALA A 1032 -36.02 -6.80 -9.16
C ALA A 1032 -36.59 -6.07 -10.38
N ARG A 1033 -35.89 -6.10 -11.54
CA ARG A 1033 -36.42 -5.54 -12.79
C ARG A 1033 -37.67 -6.27 -13.28
N ILE A 1034 -37.71 -7.59 -13.19
CA ILE A 1034 -38.91 -8.37 -13.55
C ILE A 1034 -40.10 -7.95 -12.66
N ALA A 1035 -39.85 -7.76 -11.36
CA ALA A 1035 -40.89 -7.31 -10.43
C ALA A 1035 -41.38 -5.89 -10.73
N LEU A 1036 -40.49 -4.96 -11.07
CA LEU A 1036 -40.83 -3.58 -11.43
C LEU A 1036 -41.45 -3.43 -12.83
N GLY A 1037 -41.17 -4.37 -13.74
CA GLY A 1037 -41.55 -4.36 -15.15
C GLY A 1037 -40.33 -4.38 -16.07
N GLU A 1038 -40.36 -5.17 -17.16
CA GLU A 1038 -39.18 -5.47 -18.00
C GLU A 1038 -38.47 -4.24 -18.61
N GLY A 1039 -39.14 -3.09 -18.67
CA GLY A 1039 -38.58 -1.80 -19.10
C GLY A 1039 -37.86 -0.98 -18.03
N SER A 1040 -37.87 -1.37 -16.76
CA SER A 1040 -37.29 -0.58 -15.66
C SER A 1040 -35.76 -0.52 -15.71
N VAL A 1041 -35.19 0.54 -15.12
CA VAL A 1041 -33.74 0.73 -14.97
C VAL A 1041 -33.33 0.74 -13.49
N ILE A 1042 -32.16 0.20 -13.18
CA ILE A 1042 -31.57 0.25 -11.83
C ILE A 1042 -30.37 1.19 -11.84
N LEU A 1043 -30.40 2.20 -10.98
CA LEU A 1043 -29.27 3.06 -10.66
C LEU A 1043 -28.52 2.45 -9.47
N LEU A 1044 -27.37 1.85 -9.72
CA LEU A 1044 -26.54 1.20 -8.71
C LEU A 1044 -25.53 2.20 -8.12
N ARG A 1045 -25.75 2.62 -6.87
CA ARG A 1045 -24.89 3.55 -6.12
C ARG A 1045 -24.09 2.80 -5.05
N GLY A 1046 -22.86 2.41 -5.38
CA GLY A 1046 -21.91 1.90 -4.40
C GLY A 1046 -21.41 2.99 -3.44
N HIS A 1047 -20.69 2.58 -2.39
CA HIS A 1047 -20.05 3.53 -1.48
C HIS A 1047 -18.75 4.08 -2.08
N ALA A 1048 -18.34 5.28 -1.68
CA ALA A 1048 -17.08 5.89 -2.11
C ALA A 1048 -15.84 5.00 -1.87
N ASN A 1049 -15.87 4.17 -0.81
CA ASN A 1049 -14.83 3.20 -0.44
C ASN A 1049 -14.86 1.89 -1.25
N THR A 1050 -15.96 1.63 -1.97
CA THR A 1050 -16.12 0.46 -2.86
C THR A 1050 -16.04 0.85 -4.34
N ALA A 1051 -15.69 2.10 -4.65
CA ALA A 1051 -15.66 2.63 -6.03
C ALA A 1051 -14.66 1.92 -6.97
N HIS A 1052 -13.75 1.12 -6.42
CA HIS A 1052 -12.85 0.26 -7.20
C HIS A 1052 -13.54 -1.00 -7.76
N ASP A 1053 -14.63 -1.42 -7.13
CA ASP A 1053 -15.41 -2.59 -7.49
C ASP A 1053 -16.54 -2.15 -8.44
N ARG A 1054 -16.22 -2.08 -9.74
CA ARG A 1054 -17.25 -1.86 -10.76
C ARG A 1054 -17.95 -3.18 -11.02
N ALA A 1055 -19.21 -3.30 -10.58
CA ALA A 1055 -20.10 -4.34 -11.06
C ALA A 1055 -20.06 -4.37 -12.61
N ALA A 1056 -20.04 -5.57 -13.19
CA ALA A 1056 -20.04 -5.74 -14.65
C ALA A 1056 -21.21 -4.97 -15.28
N GLU A 1057 -21.00 -4.38 -16.46
CA GLU A 1057 -22.07 -3.72 -17.22
C GLU A 1057 -23.18 -4.73 -17.52
N GLU A 1058 -24.32 -4.57 -16.85
CA GLU A 1058 -25.52 -5.37 -17.05
C GLU A 1058 -26.56 -4.50 -17.76
N SER A 1059 -27.21 -5.04 -18.80
CA SER A 1059 -28.27 -4.33 -19.51
C SER A 1059 -29.40 -3.94 -18.54
N GLY A 1060 -29.76 -2.66 -18.51
CA GLY A 1060 -30.77 -2.11 -17.59
C GLY A 1060 -30.26 -1.77 -16.19
N VAL A 1061 -28.94 -1.84 -15.96
CA VAL A 1061 -28.28 -1.36 -14.72
C VAL A 1061 -27.27 -0.29 -15.07
N ILE A 1062 -27.40 0.89 -14.46
CA ILE A 1062 -26.49 2.02 -14.61
C ILE A 1062 -25.69 2.16 -13.32
N ASN A 1063 -24.37 1.98 -13.40
CA ASN A 1063 -23.51 2.23 -12.25
C ASN A 1063 -23.32 3.74 -12.06
N VAL A 1064 -23.91 4.28 -10.98
CA VAL A 1064 -23.87 5.70 -10.62
C VAL A 1064 -23.00 5.96 -9.40
N THR A 1065 -22.06 5.05 -9.08
CA THR A 1065 -21.16 5.17 -7.90
C THR A 1065 -20.29 6.42 -7.91
N ASP A 1066 -19.85 6.85 -9.09
CA ASP A 1066 -19.00 8.03 -9.28
C ASP A 1066 -19.82 9.31 -9.60
N HIS A 1067 -21.18 9.25 -9.59
CA HIS A 1067 -22.02 10.42 -9.83
C HIS A 1067 -21.78 11.49 -8.75
N PRO A 1068 -21.55 12.77 -9.10
CA PRO A 1068 -21.12 13.77 -8.13
C PRO A 1068 -22.20 14.14 -7.11
N ASP A 1069 -23.44 14.34 -7.58
CA ASP A 1069 -24.56 14.73 -6.73
C ASP A 1069 -25.52 13.56 -6.49
N VAL A 1070 -25.91 13.35 -5.23
CA VAL A 1070 -26.91 12.34 -4.86
C VAL A 1070 -28.32 12.83 -5.15
N ASN A 1071 -28.57 14.14 -5.12
CA ASN A 1071 -29.90 14.71 -5.34
C ASN A 1071 -30.39 14.47 -6.76
N ASP A 1072 -29.51 14.53 -7.76
CA ASP A 1072 -29.83 14.12 -9.13
C ASP A 1072 -30.34 12.68 -9.18
N LEU A 1073 -29.76 11.77 -8.40
CA LEU A 1073 -30.17 10.36 -8.33
C LEU A 1073 -31.50 10.18 -7.60
N ILE A 1074 -31.71 10.93 -6.50
CA ILE A 1074 -32.96 10.97 -5.75
C ILE A 1074 -34.11 11.46 -6.65
N LEU A 1075 -33.88 12.56 -7.36
CA LEU A 1075 -34.84 13.15 -8.28
C LEU A 1075 -35.12 12.24 -9.47
N ALA A 1076 -34.09 11.63 -10.08
CA ALA A 1076 -34.25 10.77 -11.25
C ALA A 1076 -35.00 9.46 -10.98
N SER A 1077 -34.93 8.94 -9.75
CA SER A 1077 -35.53 7.67 -9.34
C SER A 1077 -37.01 7.78 -8.95
N ASP A 1078 -37.70 6.63 -8.95
CA ASP A 1078 -39.11 6.45 -8.60
C ASP A 1078 -39.29 5.63 -7.32
N VAL A 1079 -38.28 4.84 -6.96
CA VAL A 1079 -38.21 4.07 -5.72
C VAL A 1079 -36.76 3.96 -5.24
N LEU A 1080 -36.56 4.07 -3.93
CA LEU A 1080 -35.29 3.79 -3.26
C LEU A 1080 -35.30 2.37 -2.69
N VAL A 1081 -34.23 1.61 -2.98
CA VAL A 1081 -33.86 0.41 -2.22
C VAL A 1081 -32.54 0.70 -1.50
N THR A 1082 -32.55 0.63 -0.18
CA THR A 1082 -31.35 0.84 0.65
C THR A 1082 -31.35 -0.13 1.83
N ASP A 1083 -30.40 -0.01 2.76
CA ASP A 1083 -30.32 -0.83 3.96
C ASP A 1083 -30.29 0.02 5.24
N TYR A 1084 -29.11 0.49 5.64
CA TYR A 1084 -28.85 1.26 6.86
C TYR A 1084 -28.30 2.64 6.52
N SER A 1085 -28.64 3.18 5.35
CA SER A 1085 -28.10 4.44 4.83
C SER A 1085 -28.86 5.64 5.35
N SER A 1086 -28.16 6.74 5.62
CA SER A 1086 -28.79 8.03 5.95
C SER A 1086 -29.60 8.61 4.79
N ILE A 1087 -29.38 8.15 3.54
CA ILE A 1087 -30.11 8.62 2.36
C ILE A 1087 -31.64 8.47 2.50
N MET A 1088 -32.13 7.54 3.33
CA MET A 1088 -33.57 7.38 3.54
C MET A 1088 -34.22 8.61 4.21
N PHE A 1089 -33.47 9.35 5.03
CA PHE A 1089 -33.93 10.57 5.68
C PHE A 1089 -34.05 11.74 4.68
N ASP A 1090 -33.20 11.77 3.65
CA ASP A 1090 -33.30 12.77 2.58
C ASP A 1090 -34.35 12.37 1.54
N TYR A 1091 -34.38 11.09 1.14
CA TYR A 1091 -35.29 10.57 0.12
C TYR A 1091 -36.76 10.73 0.52
N CYS A 1092 -37.06 10.68 1.82
CA CYS A 1092 -38.43 10.78 2.32
C CYS A 1092 -39.12 12.11 1.97
N VAL A 1093 -38.33 13.17 1.76
CA VAL A 1093 -38.80 14.50 1.35
C VAL A 1093 -39.54 14.45 0.01
N THR A 1094 -39.17 13.52 -0.88
CA THR A 1094 -39.81 13.38 -2.20
C THR A 1094 -41.22 12.77 -2.17
N GLY A 1095 -41.62 12.17 -1.04
CA GLY A 1095 -42.86 11.38 -0.94
C GLY A 1095 -42.83 10.05 -1.71
N LYS A 1096 -41.70 9.67 -2.33
CA LYS A 1096 -41.57 8.44 -3.13
C LYS A 1096 -41.31 7.18 -2.27
N PRO A 1097 -41.75 6.00 -2.74
CA PRO A 1097 -41.44 4.67 -2.22
C PRO A 1097 -40.00 4.45 -1.68
N ILE A 1098 -39.88 3.89 -0.47
CA ILE A 1098 -38.61 3.41 0.12
C ILE A 1098 -38.77 1.93 0.51
N VAL A 1099 -37.78 1.10 0.19
CA VAL A 1099 -37.69 -0.31 0.59
C VAL A 1099 -36.34 -0.58 1.27
N LEU A 1100 -36.36 -1.29 2.40
CA LEU A 1100 -35.16 -1.61 3.17
C LEU A 1100 -34.76 -3.07 2.95
N LEU A 1101 -33.67 -3.33 2.22
CA LEU A 1101 -33.13 -4.67 1.96
C LEU A 1101 -32.01 -4.99 2.97
N THR A 1102 -32.35 -5.73 4.03
CA THR A 1102 -31.47 -5.93 5.20
C THR A 1102 -31.28 -7.40 5.59
N PRO A 1103 -30.66 -8.26 4.73
CA PRO A 1103 -30.45 -9.67 5.05
C PRO A 1103 -29.53 -9.92 6.26
N ASP A 1104 -28.68 -8.94 6.60
CA ASP A 1104 -27.66 -9.02 7.65
C ASP A 1104 -27.95 -8.14 8.87
N LEU A 1105 -29.20 -7.70 9.07
CA LEU A 1105 -29.60 -6.73 10.10
C LEU A 1105 -29.10 -7.10 11.49
N ASP A 1106 -29.33 -8.34 11.91
CA ASP A 1106 -29.00 -8.81 13.26
C ASP A 1106 -27.46 -8.73 13.48
N ARG A 1107 -26.66 -9.10 12.47
CA ARG A 1107 -25.19 -8.97 12.54
C ARG A 1107 -24.73 -7.52 12.55
N TYR A 1108 -25.31 -6.67 11.71
CA TYR A 1108 -24.87 -5.29 11.56
C TYR A 1108 -25.17 -4.44 12.80
N ARG A 1109 -26.36 -4.63 13.38
CA ARG A 1109 -26.80 -3.96 14.61
C ARG A 1109 -25.99 -4.41 15.82
N ASP A 1110 -25.81 -5.73 15.98
CA ASP A 1110 -25.33 -6.29 17.25
C ASP A 1110 -23.81 -6.48 17.29
N VAL A 1111 -23.11 -6.47 16.15
CA VAL A 1111 -21.67 -6.80 16.06
C VAL A 1111 -20.84 -5.74 15.34
N THR A 1112 -21.32 -5.13 14.25
CA THR A 1112 -20.47 -4.32 13.37
C THR A 1112 -20.27 -2.88 13.86
N ARG A 1113 -21.35 -2.11 13.98
CA ARG A 1113 -21.25 -0.65 14.21
C ARG A 1113 -22.24 -0.08 15.22
N GLY A 1114 -23.36 -0.76 15.45
CA GLY A 1114 -24.43 -0.32 16.35
C GLY A 1114 -25.29 0.81 15.76
N PHE A 1115 -26.55 0.89 16.22
CA PHE A 1115 -27.51 1.93 15.83
C PHE A 1115 -27.91 2.81 17.02
N TYR A 1116 -28.37 4.02 16.71
CA TYR A 1116 -29.07 4.89 17.66
C TYR A 1116 -30.57 4.60 17.73
N LEU A 1117 -31.15 4.16 16.61
CA LEU A 1117 -32.57 3.87 16.44
C LEU A 1117 -32.75 2.40 16.03
N ASP A 1118 -33.80 1.74 16.52
CA ASP A 1118 -34.15 0.41 16.04
C ASP A 1118 -34.89 0.52 14.70
N LEU A 1119 -34.25 0.05 13.63
CA LEU A 1119 -34.74 0.23 12.26
C LEU A 1119 -36.18 -0.30 12.03
N PRO A 1120 -36.61 -1.44 12.60
CA PRO A 1120 -37.99 -1.92 12.49
C PRO A 1120 -39.05 -0.96 13.03
N ASP A 1121 -38.71 -0.14 14.02
CA ASP A 1121 -39.67 0.76 14.67
C ASP A 1121 -39.92 2.03 13.84
N ILE A 1122 -38.89 2.47 13.09
CA ILE A 1122 -38.92 3.72 12.33
C ILE A 1122 -39.09 3.53 10.82
N ALA A 1123 -39.20 2.30 10.31
CA ALA A 1123 -39.13 2.05 8.87
C ALA A 1123 -40.25 2.78 8.07
N PRO A 1124 -39.91 3.65 7.09
CA PRO A 1124 -40.90 4.35 6.26
C PRO A 1124 -41.56 3.43 5.20
N GLY A 1125 -41.11 2.18 5.11
CA GLY A 1125 -41.55 1.21 4.11
C GLY A 1125 -41.21 -0.23 4.53
N PRO A 1126 -41.38 -1.22 3.62
CA PRO A 1126 -41.16 -2.62 3.96
C PRO A 1126 -39.68 -2.94 4.23
N ILE A 1127 -39.43 -3.73 5.28
CA ILE A 1127 -38.15 -4.39 5.54
C ILE A 1127 -38.16 -5.77 4.90
N CYS A 1128 -37.23 -6.00 3.97
CA CYS A 1128 -37.07 -7.22 3.21
C CYS A 1128 -35.76 -7.91 3.61
N ARG A 1129 -35.82 -9.16 4.04
CA ARG A 1129 -34.63 -9.98 4.38
C ARG A 1129 -34.14 -10.85 3.22
N ASP A 1130 -34.91 -10.92 2.14
CA ASP A 1130 -34.64 -11.77 0.97
C ASP A 1130 -35.24 -11.19 -0.33
N THR A 1131 -34.82 -11.77 -1.46
CA THR A 1131 -35.28 -11.39 -2.81
C THR A 1131 -36.80 -11.57 -3.01
N PRO A 1132 -37.45 -12.66 -2.57
CA PRO A 1132 -38.90 -12.80 -2.71
C PRO A 1132 -39.71 -11.69 -2.02
N ALA A 1133 -39.33 -11.30 -0.79
CA ALA A 1133 -39.98 -10.20 -0.09
C ALA A 1133 -39.78 -8.86 -0.81
N LEU A 1134 -38.57 -8.60 -1.30
CA LEU A 1134 -38.24 -7.42 -2.10
C LEU A 1134 -39.11 -7.34 -3.36
N ASN A 1135 -39.15 -8.41 -4.16
CA ASN A 1135 -39.93 -8.44 -5.40
C ASN A 1135 -41.42 -8.22 -5.15
N LYS A 1136 -41.96 -8.76 -4.06
CA LYS A 1136 -43.35 -8.53 -3.67
C LYS A 1136 -43.63 -7.07 -3.35
N ALA A 1137 -42.68 -6.36 -2.73
CA ALA A 1137 -42.80 -4.94 -2.46
C ALA A 1137 -42.71 -4.10 -3.75
N LEU A 1138 -41.84 -4.49 -4.68
CA LEU A 1138 -41.62 -3.78 -5.95
C LEU A 1138 -42.72 -4.00 -7.00
N ALA A 1139 -43.52 -5.07 -6.89
CA ALA A 1139 -44.52 -5.43 -7.90
C ALA A 1139 -45.67 -4.41 -8.08
N ASP A 1140 -45.96 -3.59 -7.06
CA ASP A 1140 -47.02 -2.58 -7.10
C ASP A 1140 -46.69 -1.43 -6.13
N LEU A 1141 -46.04 -0.39 -6.67
CA LEU A 1141 -45.54 0.73 -5.89
C LEU A 1141 -46.67 1.60 -5.31
N ASP A 1142 -47.81 1.71 -5.99
CA ASP A 1142 -48.96 2.49 -5.52
C ASP A 1142 -49.63 1.81 -4.33
N LYS A 1143 -49.81 0.48 -4.42
CA LYS A 1143 -50.31 -0.32 -3.29
C LYS A 1143 -49.35 -0.28 -2.11
N MET A 1144 -48.04 -0.28 -2.36
CA MET A 1144 -47.05 -0.12 -1.30
C MET A 1144 -47.17 1.26 -0.64
N ARG A 1145 -47.25 2.33 -1.43
CA ARG A 1145 -47.43 3.69 -0.94
C ARG A 1145 -48.68 3.81 -0.08
N ALA A 1146 -49.81 3.29 -0.53
CA ALA A 1146 -51.05 3.28 0.24
C ALA A 1146 -50.94 2.50 1.56
N ARG A 1147 -50.26 1.34 1.54
CA ARG A 1147 -50.07 0.50 2.73
C ARG A 1147 -49.21 1.15 3.81
N TYR A 1148 -48.18 1.88 3.41
CA TYR A 1148 -47.19 2.49 4.32
C TYR A 1148 -47.39 4.00 4.53
N ALA A 1149 -48.46 4.59 3.99
CA ALA A 1149 -48.70 6.03 4.02
C ALA A 1149 -48.62 6.64 5.43
N ARG A 1150 -49.15 5.96 6.46
CA ARG A 1150 -49.10 6.42 7.84
C ARG A 1150 -47.67 6.42 8.40
N GLN A 1151 -46.95 5.31 8.23
CA GLN A 1151 -45.55 5.18 8.68
C GLN A 1151 -44.66 6.19 7.96
N TYR A 1152 -44.86 6.37 6.66
CA TYR A 1152 -44.12 7.34 5.87
C TYR A 1152 -44.38 8.78 6.33
N ALA A 1153 -45.65 9.17 6.54
CA ALA A 1153 -45.98 10.51 7.05
C ALA A 1153 -45.43 10.77 8.44
N GLN A 1154 -45.45 9.76 9.33
CA GLN A 1154 -44.82 9.85 10.65
C GLN A 1154 -43.31 10.02 10.53
N PHE A 1155 -42.65 9.26 9.64
CA PHE A 1155 -41.22 9.36 9.39
C PHE A 1155 -40.82 10.75 8.88
N VAL A 1156 -41.56 11.33 7.93
CA VAL A 1156 -41.32 12.70 7.44
C VAL A 1156 -41.50 13.72 8.56
N THR A 1157 -42.57 13.59 9.36
CA THR A 1157 -42.82 14.49 10.50
C THR A 1157 -41.69 14.46 11.53
N GLU A 1158 -41.09 13.28 11.74
CA GLU A 1158 -40.03 13.10 12.74
C GLU A 1158 -38.65 13.49 12.21
N PHE A 1159 -38.33 13.16 10.96
CA PHE A 1159 -36.96 13.26 10.43
C PHE A 1159 -36.75 14.30 9.33
N ALA A 1160 -37.81 14.86 8.76
CA ALA A 1160 -37.74 15.94 7.76
C ALA A 1160 -38.79 17.07 7.99
N PRO A 1161 -39.05 17.53 9.24
CA PRO A 1161 -40.08 18.53 9.50
C PRO A 1161 -39.76 19.94 8.96
N HIS A 1162 -38.49 20.17 8.59
CA HIS A 1162 -37.97 21.47 8.14
C HIS A 1162 -37.36 21.41 6.73
N ASP A 1163 -37.52 20.30 6.01
CA ASP A 1163 -37.06 20.20 4.62
C ASP A 1163 -38.21 20.65 3.69
N ASP A 1164 -38.49 21.96 3.70
CA ASP A 1164 -39.64 22.60 3.05
C ASP A 1164 -39.26 23.47 1.83
N GLY A 1165 -37.99 23.49 1.43
CA GLY A 1165 -37.49 24.29 0.31
C GLY A 1165 -36.77 25.58 0.72
N GLU A 1166 -36.76 25.93 2.00
CA GLU A 1166 -36.21 27.20 2.50
C GLU A 1166 -35.06 27.02 3.51
N ALA A 1167 -34.43 25.84 3.59
CA ALA A 1167 -33.40 25.56 4.58
C ALA A 1167 -32.12 26.38 4.34
N ALA A 1168 -31.68 26.55 3.08
CA ALA A 1168 -30.52 27.35 2.72
C ALA A 1168 -30.66 28.81 3.19
N GLN A 1169 -31.82 29.42 2.93
CA GLN A 1169 -32.14 30.78 3.37
C GLN A 1169 -32.06 30.89 4.89
N ARG A 1170 -32.70 29.97 5.64
CA ARG A 1170 -32.66 29.96 7.11
C ARG A 1170 -31.25 29.82 7.66
N VAL A 1171 -30.39 29.03 7.01
CA VAL A 1171 -28.97 28.90 7.39
C VAL A 1171 -28.23 30.21 7.17
N VAL A 1172 -28.39 30.85 6.01
CA VAL A 1172 -27.70 32.12 5.71
C VAL A 1172 -28.16 33.23 6.66
N ASP A 1173 -29.47 33.36 6.92
CA ASP A 1173 -30.02 34.33 7.87
C ASP A 1173 -29.50 34.12 9.30
N ALA A 1174 -29.25 32.86 9.69
CA ALA A 1174 -28.78 32.52 11.02
C ALA A 1174 -27.28 32.78 11.25
N VAL A 1175 -26.46 32.76 10.19
CA VAL A 1175 -24.99 32.75 10.27
C VAL A 1175 -24.37 34.05 9.77
N PHE A 1176 -24.96 34.71 8.77
CA PHE A 1176 -24.40 35.90 8.13
C PHE A 1176 -25.10 37.20 8.57
N PRO A 1177 -24.42 38.36 8.51
CA PRO A 1177 -25.02 39.64 8.91
C PRO A 1177 -26.22 40.01 8.04
N THR A 1178 -27.30 40.46 8.67
CA THR A 1178 -28.56 40.81 8.00
C THR A 1178 -28.40 41.92 6.98
N GLU A 1179 -29.04 41.79 5.83
CA GLU A 1179 -29.06 42.83 4.80
C GLU A 1179 -29.47 44.20 5.36
N GLY A 1180 -28.74 45.24 4.96
CA GLY A 1180 -28.95 46.60 5.45
C GLY A 1180 -28.34 46.93 6.82
N SER A 1181 -27.80 45.95 7.55
CA SER A 1181 -27.04 46.21 8.79
C SER A 1181 -25.69 46.91 8.52
N ALA A 1182 -25.13 47.57 9.53
CA ALA A 1182 -23.80 48.19 9.43
C ALA A 1182 -22.71 47.15 9.10
N ASP A 1183 -22.81 45.95 9.67
CA ASP A 1183 -21.89 44.84 9.41
C ASP A 1183 -22.06 44.26 8.00
N HIS A 1184 -23.29 44.18 7.48
CA HIS A 1184 -23.54 43.83 6.08
C HIS A 1184 -22.90 44.86 5.13
N ALA A 1185 -23.05 46.15 5.42
CA ALA A 1185 -22.43 47.22 4.63
C ALA A 1185 -20.89 47.22 4.70
N ASP A 1186 -20.28 46.74 5.79
CA ASP A 1186 -18.83 46.56 5.92
C ASP A 1186 -18.34 45.32 5.14
N VAL A 1187 -19.10 44.22 5.17
CA VAL A 1187 -18.84 43.01 4.36
C VAL A 1187 -18.83 43.35 2.87
N GLN A 1188 -19.85 44.05 2.38
CA GLN A 1188 -19.99 44.42 0.96
C GLN A 1188 -18.94 45.45 0.51
N ARG A 1189 -18.62 46.46 1.35
CA ARG A 1189 -17.65 47.51 0.98
C ARG A 1189 -16.21 47.00 0.83
N ARG A 1190 -15.81 46.03 1.65
CA ARG A 1190 -14.44 45.50 1.66
C ARG A 1190 -14.20 44.36 0.67
N GLY A 1191 -15.26 43.70 0.20
CA GLY A 1191 -15.17 42.70 -0.87
C GLY A 1191 -14.75 43.29 -2.22
N ALA A 1192 -14.95 44.60 -2.42
CA ALA A 1192 -14.63 45.31 -3.66
C ALA A 1192 -13.17 45.81 -3.75
N ALA A 1193 -12.31 45.56 -2.76
CA ALA A 1193 -10.91 46.00 -2.80
C ALA A 1193 -10.03 44.93 -3.49
N PRO A 1194 -9.24 45.27 -4.52
CA PRO A 1194 -8.43 44.29 -5.24
C PRO A 1194 -7.31 43.74 -4.35
N SER A 1195 -7.14 42.41 -4.38
CA SER A 1195 -6.00 41.70 -3.80
C SER A 1195 -4.69 42.27 -4.35
N HIS A 1196 -3.81 42.77 -3.48
CA HIS A 1196 -2.45 43.13 -3.87
C HIS A 1196 -1.61 41.86 -4.05
N GLY A 1197 -1.29 41.58 -5.32
CA GLY A 1197 -0.10 40.94 -5.91
C GLY A 1197 0.62 39.84 -5.16
#